data_AF-A0AAD8KCD3-F1
#
_entry.id   AF-A0AAD8KCD3-F1
#
_cell.length_a   1.000
_cell.length_b   1.000
_cell.length_c   1.000
_cell.angle_alpha   90.00
_cell.angle_beta   90.00
_cell.angle_gamma   90.00
#
_symmetry.space_group_name_H-M   'P 1'
#
loop_
_entity.id
_entity.type
_entity.pdbx_description
1 polymer ?
#
loop_
_entity_poly.entity_id
_entity_poly.type
_entity_poly.pdbx_seq_one_letter_code
_entity_poly.pdbx_strand_id
1 'polypeptide(L)'
;MEGLSLVCASTSLSTSLPLLQYPLTFSSPFTKSKCFTQQTLSSTKLPPIRISYPHATATEVTVEVGDIESRFVEIGYISSVHGLQGEVRVKPNTDFPELRFSEPGRRWLKQQLLGKEIIQEVELLEGRGHHGQKGWIVKLKNVDVVEQAQQLVGSTILVLDEDRPELEEGDFYARDLVGMRVTLKETGEPVGNVVNVFDVGGSDLLQVKLDSSLEVIDKDGNLKSEAPLVWIPFVEAIVPHVDLSKREMIITPPKGLLELNVRSDERSKKERRQLEWKERKKFQKQLIAAKKKLGEMEQKHVFDGLRHGEKAQRSLLADQIVDVNSHLLQVALHTVETPSERWQLSEFLAAYDTKKTRDIFKVSKGCLVSEDIEPTSSKIAERRSALISSGKVASILVVEGTHAQNISDSERTDSLIQRLAEMENRQSTPLILICPDDTIDTLQDLMANNDDFGFDPEKVWILEEEKIPVVNSSPGELKKHKILMKSPWEILQTPVGSGGVISLLSSHNILESLAAMGIEYIEISSVDQRHAGGESLLGLVDSSEADVGIKSFNGMDGVDNDFYLVFRINFVTQLTKQVNKLTFHAELRLNRHVEMVDKEWVDITPSSHNSYELRSSIYTCLEGCSFDKVCVMEVVD
;
A
#
# COMPACT_ATOMS: atom_id res chain seq x y z
N MET A 1 -19.59 -31.63 8.57
CA MET A 1 -19.14 -30.29 8.98
C MET A 1 -19.70 -30.09 10.37
N GLU A 2 -19.05 -30.73 11.32
CA GLU A 2 -19.27 -30.50 12.75
C GLU A 2 -18.41 -29.27 13.06
N GLY A 3 -19.02 -28.20 13.54
CA GLY A 3 -18.34 -26.94 13.83
C GLY A 3 -18.09 -26.85 15.32
N LEU A 4 -16.92 -26.38 15.73
CA LEU A 4 -16.70 -25.92 17.11
C LEU A 4 -17.70 -24.80 17.40
N SER A 5 -18.51 -24.93 18.45
CA SER A 5 -19.46 -23.90 18.85
C SER A 5 -19.21 -23.44 20.29
N LEU A 6 -19.37 -22.16 20.54
CA LEU A 6 -19.16 -21.57 21.87
C LEU A 6 -20.50 -21.38 22.57
N VAL A 7 -20.50 -21.75 23.85
CA VAL A 7 -21.65 -21.60 24.73
C VAL A 7 -21.40 -20.44 25.70
N CYS A 8 -22.30 -19.46 25.67
CA CYS A 8 -22.20 -18.23 26.45
C CYS A 8 -23.07 -18.26 27.71
N ALA A 9 -22.45 -17.92 28.84
CA ALA A 9 -23.11 -17.33 29.99
C ALA A 9 -22.73 -15.85 30.01
N SER A 10 -23.55 -15.00 29.39
CA SER A 10 -23.23 -13.60 29.13
C SER A 10 -23.27 -12.75 30.41
N THR A 11 -22.08 -12.39 30.91
CA THR A 11 -21.89 -11.19 31.76
C THR A 11 -21.24 -10.12 30.89
N SER A 12 -22.05 -9.25 30.27
CA SER A 12 -21.56 -8.03 29.64
C SER A 12 -22.45 -6.84 30.00
N LEU A 13 -21.82 -5.80 30.55
CA LEU A 13 -22.44 -4.53 30.94
C LEU A 13 -23.04 -3.85 29.70
N SER A 14 -24.36 -3.68 29.69
CA SER A 14 -25.06 -2.95 28.62
C SER A 14 -24.89 -1.43 28.78
N THR A 15 -23.99 -0.83 28.01
CA THR A 15 -24.06 0.60 27.69
C THR A 15 -24.95 0.81 26.49
N SER A 16 -26.16 1.33 26.70
CA SER A 16 -26.92 2.00 25.63
C SER A 16 -27.70 3.19 26.19
N LEU A 17 -27.14 4.38 25.97
CA LEU A 17 -27.86 5.66 25.97
C LEU A 17 -28.54 5.82 24.60
N PRO A 18 -29.78 6.34 24.52
CA PRO A 18 -30.46 6.51 23.24
C PRO A 18 -29.96 7.74 22.46
N LEU A 19 -29.71 7.53 21.17
CA LEU A 19 -29.46 8.54 20.15
C LEU A 19 -30.74 9.36 19.88
N LEU A 20 -30.70 10.66 20.17
CA LEU A 20 -31.69 11.64 19.69
C LEU A 20 -31.37 12.01 18.23
N GLN A 21 -32.35 11.78 17.35
CA GLN A 21 -32.36 12.27 15.97
C GLN A 21 -32.59 13.79 15.93
N TYR A 22 -31.70 14.51 15.25
CA TYR A 22 -31.93 15.90 14.82
C TYR A 22 -32.63 15.92 13.45
N PRO A 23 -33.47 16.92 13.19
CA PRO A 23 -33.56 17.54 11.87
C PRO A 23 -33.10 19.00 11.93
N LEU A 24 -32.22 19.39 11.00
CA LEU A 24 -31.89 20.78 10.69
C LEU A 24 -32.59 21.18 9.40
N THR A 25 -33.41 22.24 9.44
CA THR A 25 -33.52 23.22 8.35
C THR A 25 -33.71 24.63 8.92
N PHE A 26 -33.00 25.57 8.29
CA PHE A 26 -32.77 26.96 8.69
C PHE A 26 -33.91 27.91 8.30
N SER A 27 -34.16 28.95 9.11
CA SER A 27 -34.17 30.36 8.67
C SER A 27 -34.29 31.35 9.86
N SER A 28 -33.52 32.43 9.79
CA SER A 28 -33.43 33.58 10.72
C SER A 28 -34.33 34.74 10.28
N PRO A 29 -34.28 35.98 10.86
CA PRO A 29 -33.82 36.46 12.19
C PRO A 29 -34.87 37.35 12.91
N PHE A 30 -34.66 37.76 14.18
CA PHE A 30 -34.85 39.16 14.69
C PHE A 30 -34.70 39.28 16.24
N THR A 31 -33.69 40.05 16.65
CA THR A 31 -33.58 41.06 17.75
C THR A 31 -34.02 40.86 19.22
N LYS A 32 -33.08 41.30 20.11
CA LYS A 32 -33.17 42.05 21.40
C LYS A 32 -33.04 41.30 22.76
N SER A 33 -31.85 41.42 23.34
CA SER A 33 -31.48 41.88 24.70
C SER A 33 -32.42 41.66 25.91
N LYS A 34 -31.88 41.04 26.99
CA LYS A 34 -31.73 41.65 28.34
C LYS A 34 -30.97 40.74 29.34
N CYS A 35 -30.32 41.41 30.28
CA CYS A 35 -29.45 40.98 31.36
C CYS A 35 -30.25 40.63 32.65
N PHE A 36 -29.78 39.74 33.54
CA PHE A 36 -29.56 40.01 35.00
C PHE A 36 -29.19 38.76 35.86
N THR A 37 -28.09 38.93 36.60
CA THR A 37 -27.71 38.53 38.00
C THR A 37 -27.72 37.10 38.56
N GLN A 38 -26.57 36.81 39.20
CA GLN A 38 -26.29 35.82 40.25
C GLN A 38 -26.99 36.12 41.58
N GLN A 39 -27.28 35.08 42.37
CA GLN A 39 -27.24 35.16 43.83
C GLN A 39 -26.95 33.78 44.46
N THR A 40 -26.03 33.79 45.41
CA THR A 40 -25.57 32.73 46.31
C THR A 40 -26.53 32.52 47.48
N LEU A 41 -26.48 31.37 48.17
CA LEU A 41 -26.52 31.25 49.65
C LEU A 41 -26.29 29.79 50.11
N SER A 42 -25.72 29.68 51.30
CA SER A 42 -24.99 28.56 51.90
C SER A 42 -25.64 28.02 53.18
N SER A 43 -25.36 26.73 53.52
CA SER A 43 -25.20 26.14 54.89
C SER A 43 -26.43 26.18 55.82
N THR A 44 -26.83 25.12 56.57
CA THR A 44 -26.13 24.53 57.74
C THR A 44 -26.91 23.31 58.31
N LYS A 45 -26.27 22.52 59.17
CA LYS A 45 -26.51 21.11 59.61
C LYS A 45 -27.30 20.89 60.95
N LEU A 46 -27.89 19.67 61.07
CA LEU A 46 -28.03 18.70 62.21
C LEU A 46 -29.00 18.97 63.41
N PRO A 47 -29.43 17.95 64.23
CA PRO A 47 -29.33 16.46 64.17
C PRO A 47 -30.66 15.68 64.50
N PRO A 48 -30.67 14.32 64.53
CA PRO A 48 -31.81 13.51 65.03
C PRO A 48 -31.55 12.80 66.38
N ILE A 49 -32.64 12.50 67.12
CA ILE A 49 -32.67 11.69 68.36
C ILE A 49 -33.48 10.40 68.12
N ARG A 50 -32.94 9.28 68.61
CA ARG A 50 -33.47 7.89 68.59
C ARG A 50 -34.62 7.66 69.58
N ILE A 51 -35.53 6.73 69.27
CA ILE A 51 -36.06 5.72 70.22
C ILE A 51 -36.26 4.36 69.50
N SER A 52 -35.87 3.29 70.19
CA SER A 52 -35.75 1.85 69.88
C SER A 52 -36.98 1.01 70.27
N TYR A 53 -37.19 -0.20 69.69
CA TYR A 53 -37.84 -1.38 70.33
C TYR A 53 -37.49 -2.73 69.62
N PRO A 54 -37.75 -3.92 70.23
CA PRO A 54 -36.78 -5.02 70.36
C PRO A 54 -37.01 -6.28 69.49
N HIS A 55 -36.04 -7.20 69.62
CA HIS A 55 -35.85 -8.54 69.03
C HIS A 55 -37.08 -9.43 68.78
N ALA A 56 -37.05 -10.12 67.62
CA ALA A 56 -37.52 -11.50 67.48
C ALA A 56 -36.56 -12.26 66.54
N THR A 57 -36.19 -13.47 66.96
CA THR A 57 -35.12 -14.31 66.43
C THR A 57 -35.62 -15.19 65.29
N ALA A 58 -35.02 -15.09 64.11
CA ALA A 58 -35.02 -16.14 63.09
C ALA A 58 -33.70 -16.05 62.31
N THR A 59 -33.02 -17.19 62.19
CA THR A 59 -31.66 -17.32 61.67
C THR A 59 -31.63 -17.04 60.16
N GLU A 60 -31.27 -15.83 59.76
CA GLU A 60 -30.89 -15.51 58.38
C GLU A 60 -29.37 -15.58 58.26
N VAL A 61 -28.86 -16.51 57.46
CA VAL A 61 -27.44 -16.57 57.12
C VAL A 61 -27.17 -15.43 56.13
N THR A 62 -26.62 -14.34 56.63
CA THR A 62 -26.11 -13.22 55.84
C THR A 62 -24.64 -13.50 55.50
N VAL A 63 -24.31 -13.60 54.22
CA VAL A 63 -22.92 -13.78 53.73
C VAL A 63 -22.48 -12.52 53.00
N GLU A 64 -21.28 -12.01 53.33
CA GLU A 64 -20.72 -10.75 52.80
C GLU A 64 -20.18 -10.85 51.37
N VAL A 65 -20.14 -9.70 50.68
CA VAL A 65 -20.20 -9.47 49.22
C VAL A 65 -18.86 -9.64 48.48
N GLY A 66 -17.94 -10.48 48.97
CA GLY A 66 -16.62 -10.68 48.33
C GLY A 66 -16.54 -11.84 47.31
N ASP A 67 -17.22 -12.95 47.60
CA ASP A 67 -17.12 -14.22 46.85
C ASP A 67 -18.33 -14.50 45.92
N ILE A 68 -19.22 -13.53 45.75
CA ILE A 68 -20.56 -13.77 45.17
C ILE A 68 -20.52 -13.90 43.63
N GLU A 69 -19.62 -13.20 42.93
CA GLU A 69 -19.62 -13.21 41.45
C GLU A 69 -19.10 -14.51 40.84
N SER A 70 -18.31 -15.31 41.56
CA SER A 70 -17.74 -16.56 41.04
C SER A 70 -18.69 -17.76 41.16
N ARG A 71 -19.72 -17.68 42.01
CA ARG A 71 -20.58 -18.83 42.35
C ARG A 71 -21.89 -18.90 41.57
N PHE A 72 -22.37 -17.78 41.04
CA PHE A 72 -23.68 -17.69 40.39
C PHE A 72 -23.57 -17.29 38.92
N VAL A 73 -24.40 -17.91 38.09
CA VAL A 73 -24.51 -17.61 36.66
C VAL A 73 -25.88 -17.02 36.37
N GLU A 74 -25.91 -15.84 35.75
CA GLU A 74 -27.16 -15.21 35.30
C GLU A 74 -27.74 -15.97 34.09
N ILE A 75 -29.01 -16.37 34.16
CA ILE A 75 -29.66 -17.17 33.10
C ILE A 75 -30.84 -16.47 32.45
N GLY A 76 -31.35 -15.38 33.01
CA GLY A 76 -32.45 -14.61 32.44
C GLY A 76 -32.98 -13.54 33.39
N TYR A 77 -33.79 -12.62 32.86
CA TYR A 77 -34.36 -11.52 33.65
C TYR A 77 -35.88 -11.51 33.60
N ILE A 78 -36.51 -11.18 34.73
CA ILE A 78 -37.95 -11.06 34.85
C ILE A 78 -38.39 -9.73 34.24
N SER A 79 -39.07 -9.80 33.11
CA SER A 79 -39.44 -8.64 32.29
C SER A 79 -40.82 -8.07 32.59
N SER A 80 -41.80 -8.92 32.95
CA SER A 80 -43.17 -8.49 33.26
C SER A 80 -43.91 -9.59 34.03
N VAL A 81 -45.06 -9.25 34.61
CA VAL A 81 -46.03 -10.24 35.12
C VAL A 81 -46.76 -10.95 33.97
N HIS A 82 -47.31 -12.12 34.25
CA HIS A 82 -48.17 -12.87 33.34
C HIS A 82 -49.38 -13.45 34.09
N GLY A 83 -50.58 -13.27 33.53
CA GLY A 83 -51.82 -13.77 34.13
C GLY A 83 -52.18 -13.17 35.48
N LEU A 84 -53.19 -13.76 36.15
CA LEU A 84 -53.64 -13.35 37.48
C LEU A 84 -53.09 -14.23 38.62
N GLN A 85 -52.47 -15.36 38.28
CA GLN A 85 -52.03 -16.40 39.22
C GLN A 85 -50.56 -16.24 39.64
N GLY A 86 -50.01 -15.03 39.58
CA GLY A 86 -48.64 -14.75 40.02
C GLY A 86 -47.53 -15.34 39.12
N GLU A 87 -47.82 -15.63 37.85
CA GLU A 87 -46.78 -16.05 36.90
C GLU A 87 -45.97 -14.84 36.41
N VAL A 88 -44.73 -15.07 35.98
CA VAL A 88 -43.85 -14.02 35.47
C VAL A 88 -43.26 -14.38 34.11
N ARG A 89 -43.03 -13.35 33.28
CA ARG A 89 -42.37 -13.47 31.98
C ARG A 89 -40.87 -13.21 32.12
N VAL A 90 -40.07 -14.22 31.80
CA VAL A 90 -38.62 -14.19 31.80
C VAL A 90 -38.11 -14.04 30.38
N LYS A 91 -37.16 -13.13 30.17
CA LYS A 91 -36.36 -13.13 28.94
C LYS A 91 -35.07 -13.90 29.21
N PRO A 92 -34.82 -14.98 28.44
CA PRO A 92 -33.65 -15.82 28.67
C PRO A 92 -32.37 -15.04 28.34
N ASN A 93 -31.33 -15.31 29.11
CA ASN A 93 -29.96 -14.87 28.91
C ASN A 93 -29.04 -16.09 29.08
N THR A 94 -29.32 -17.14 28.30
CA THR A 94 -28.68 -18.45 28.36
C THR A 94 -28.96 -19.19 27.05
N ASP A 95 -28.04 -20.04 26.62
CA ASP A 95 -28.19 -20.86 25.40
C ASP A 95 -29.06 -22.11 25.62
N PHE A 96 -29.29 -22.50 26.87
CA PHE A 96 -30.14 -23.63 27.27
C PHE A 96 -31.44 -23.21 27.99
N PRO A 97 -32.29 -22.34 27.41
CA PRO A 97 -33.43 -21.83 28.13
C PRO A 97 -34.48 -22.90 28.44
N GLU A 98 -34.61 -23.93 27.59
CA GLU A 98 -35.49 -25.08 27.84
C GLU A 98 -35.09 -25.83 29.11
N LEU A 99 -33.82 -26.17 29.26
CA LEU A 99 -33.28 -26.83 30.45
C LEU A 99 -33.42 -25.95 31.69
N ARG A 100 -33.18 -24.64 31.56
CA ARG A 100 -33.17 -23.72 32.70
C ARG A 100 -34.56 -23.36 33.22
N PHE A 101 -35.57 -23.30 32.36
CA PHE A 101 -36.88 -22.77 32.71
C PHE A 101 -38.04 -23.77 32.62
N SER A 102 -37.89 -24.93 31.97
CA SER A 102 -38.96 -25.95 31.93
C SER A 102 -39.00 -26.83 33.18
N GLU A 103 -37.82 -27.17 33.71
CA GLU A 103 -37.70 -28.13 34.81
C GLU A 103 -37.86 -27.46 36.18
N PRO A 104 -38.75 -27.98 37.04
CA PRO A 104 -38.90 -27.49 38.40
C PRO A 104 -37.58 -27.63 39.18
N GLY A 105 -37.32 -26.71 40.12
CA GLY A 105 -36.16 -26.82 40.98
C GLY A 105 -35.68 -25.50 41.56
N ARG A 106 -34.56 -25.58 42.29
CA ARG A 106 -33.97 -24.44 42.98
C ARG A 106 -33.34 -23.45 42.01
N ARG A 107 -33.61 -22.17 42.20
CA ARG A 107 -33.03 -21.02 41.49
C ARG A 107 -32.74 -19.90 42.51
N TRP A 108 -32.11 -18.82 42.06
CA TRP A 108 -31.93 -17.63 42.89
C TRP A 108 -32.40 -16.39 42.14
N LEU A 109 -32.94 -15.42 42.87
CA LEU A 109 -33.27 -14.10 42.35
C LEU A 109 -32.29 -13.07 42.89
N LYS A 110 -31.65 -12.34 41.98
CA LYS A 110 -30.88 -11.14 42.28
C LYS A 110 -31.79 -9.92 42.14
N GLN A 111 -31.95 -9.16 43.23
CA GLN A 111 -32.79 -7.96 43.29
C GLN A 111 -32.01 -6.76 43.83
N GLN A 112 -32.32 -5.57 43.33
CA GLN A 112 -31.82 -4.32 43.87
C GLN A 112 -32.85 -3.73 44.82
N LEU A 113 -32.67 -3.90 46.13
CA LEU A 113 -33.57 -3.37 47.16
C LEU A 113 -32.84 -2.30 47.98
N LEU A 114 -33.38 -1.08 47.98
CA LEU A 114 -32.83 0.08 48.72
C LEU A 114 -31.34 0.35 48.43
N GLY A 115 -30.92 0.13 47.18
CA GLY A 115 -29.54 0.36 46.74
C GLY A 115 -28.55 -0.74 47.13
N LYS A 116 -29.03 -1.87 47.68
CA LYS A 116 -28.22 -3.07 47.93
C LYS A 116 -28.67 -4.22 47.04
N GLU A 117 -27.70 -4.99 46.55
CA GLU A 117 -27.95 -6.26 45.87
C GLU A 117 -28.27 -7.34 46.91
N ILE A 118 -29.39 -8.03 46.72
CA ILE A 118 -29.81 -9.15 47.56
C ILE A 118 -30.05 -10.35 46.64
N ILE A 119 -29.47 -11.49 47.00
CA ILE A 119 -29.69 -12.77 46.32
C ILE A 119 -30.55 -13.65 47.24
N GLN A 120 -31.71 -14.07 46.76
CA GLN A 120 -32.64 -14.91 47.50
C GLN A 120 -32.89 -16.23 46.76
N GLU A 121 -32.88 -17.33 47.49
CA GLU A 121 -33.27 -18.63 46.94
C GLU A 121 -34.78 -18.69 46.66
N VAL A 122 -35.14 -19.19 45.49
CA VAL A 122 -36.52 -19.43 45.08
C VAL A 122 -36.66 -20.81 44.45
N GLU A 123 -37.87 -21.37 44.49
CA GLU A 123 -38.17 -22.64 43.85
C GLU A 123 -39.04 -22.39 42.62
N LEU A 124 -38.54 -22.78 41.44
CA LEU A 124 -39.27 -22.82 40.19
C LEU A 124 -40.20 -24.03 40.21
N LEU A 125 -41.51 -23.82 40.05
CA LEU A 125 -42.52 -24.88 40.10
C LEU A 125 -42.86 -25.41 38.71
N GLU A 126 -42.97 -24.50 37.73
CA GLU A 126 -43.25 -24.82 36.34
C GLU A 126 -42.76 -23.69 35.44
N GLY A 127 -42.43 -24.01 34.19
CA GLY A 127 -42.23 -23.01 33.17
C GLY A 127 -42.47 -23.55 31.77
N ARG A 128 -42.85 -22.63 30.88
CA ARG A 128 -43.20 -22.93 29.49
C ARG A 128 -42.72 -21.81 28.57
N GLY A 129 -42.30 -22.19 27.37
CA GLY A 129 -42.01 -21.22 26.31
C GLY A 129 -43.26 -20.43 25.92
N HIS A 130 -43.12 -19.12 25.74
CA HIS A 130 -44.21 -18.29 25.25
C HIS A 130 -44.33 -18.45 23.73
N HIS A 131 -45.37 -19.13 23.26
CA HIS A 131 -45.62 -19.26 21.82
C HIS A 131 -45.70 -17.86 21.16
N GLY A 132 -44.85 -17.63 20.14
CA GLY A 132 -44.81 -16.38 19.36
C GLY A 132 -43.91 -15.25 19.90
N GLN A 133 -43.24 -15.41 21.05
CA GLN A 133 -42.24 -14.44 21.57
C GLN A 133 -41.01 -15.16 22.11
N LYS A 134 -39.81 -14.58 21.95
CA LYS A 134 -38.58 -15.08 22.59
C LYS A 134 -38.63 -14.78 24.10
N GLY A 135 -39.29 -15.65 24.86
CA GLY A 135 -39.47 -15.50 26.31
C GLY A 135 -40.15 -16.71 26.95
N TRP A 136 -40.01 -16.81 28.25
CA TRP A 136 -40.52 -17.91 29.09
C TRP A 136 -41.55 -17.38 30.07
N ILE A 137 -42.58 -18.18 30.35
CA ILE A 137 -43.52 -17.92 31.43
C ILE A 137 -43.19 -18.92 32.53
N VAL A 138 -42.91 -18.45 33.73
CA VAL A 138 -42.53 -19.27 34.87
C VAL A 138 -43.37 -18.97 36.09
N LYS A 139 -43.58 -19.98 36.93
CA LYS A 139 -44.27 -19.90 38.21
C LYS A 139 -43.28 -20.23 39.33
N LEU A 140 -43.14 -19.30 40.26
CA LEU A 140 -42.29 -19.47 41.44
C LEU A 140 -43.15 -19.83 42.65
N LYS A 141 -42.59 -20.63 43.55
CA LYS A 141 -43.24 -21.00 44.81
C LYS A 141 -43.47 -19.76 45.68
N ASN A 142 -44.64 -19.70 46.32
CA ASN A 142 -45.08 -18.59 47.18
C ASN A 142 -45.33 -17.26 46.45
N VAL A 143 -45.52 -17.28 45.12
CA VAL A 143 -45.89 -16.12 44.30
C VAL A 143 -47.23 -16.42 43.63
N ASP A 144 -48.34 -16.20 44.33
CA ASP A 144 -49.68 -16.66 43.94
C ASP A 144 -50.60 -15.58 43.39
N VAL A 145 -50.24 -14.31 43.60
CA VAL A 145 -51.01 -13.15 43.13
C VAL A 145 -50.15 -12.20 42.31
N VAL A 146 -50.81 -11.39 41.46
CA VAL A 146 -50.12 -10.46 40.55
C VAL A 146 -49.27 -9.45 41.29
N GLU A 147 -49.72 -8.98 42.46
CA GLU A 147 -49.00 -8.00 43.27
C GLU A 147 -47.64 -8.55 43.73
N GLN A 148 -47.55 -9.84 44.05
CA GLN A 148 -46.31 -10.50 44.42
C GLN A 148 -45.39 -10.66 43.20
N ALA A 149 -45.94 -11.09 42.06
CA ALA A 149 -45.19 -11.20 40.82
C ALA A 149 -44.64 -9.84 40.34
N GLN A 150 -45.39 -8.76 40.55
CA GLN A 150 -45.00 -7.40 40.17
C GLN A 150 -43.77 -6.91 40.95
N GLN A 151 -43.59 -7.35 42.19
CA GLN A 151 -42.40 -7.05 43.00
C GLN A 151 -41.13 -7.73 42.46
N LEU A 152 -41.28 -8.80 41.67
CA LEU A 152 -40.14 -9.53 41.09
C LEU A 152 -39.74 -8.99 39.72
N VAL A 153 -40.52 -8.10 39.11
CA VAL A 153 -40.16 -7.50 37.81
C VAL A 153 -38.88 -6.68 37.93
N GLY A 154 -37.93 -6.94 37.04
CA GLY A 154 -36.58 -6.37 37.06
C GLY A 154 -35.53 -7.23 37.78
N SER A 155 -35.93 -8.35 38.40
CA SER A 155 -34.99 -9.28 39.04
C SER A 155 -34.31 -10.18 38.02
N THR A 156 -33.06 -10.56 38.28
CA THR A 156 -32.30 -11.53 37.48
C THR A 156 -32.38 -12.91 38.11
N ILE A 157 -32.67 -13.94 37.30
CA ILE A 157 -32.66 -15.34 37.71
C ILE A 157 -31.23 -15.87 37.57
N LEU A 158 -30.75 -16.52 38.61
CA LEU A 158 -29.43 -17.13 38.70
C LEU A 158 -29.52 -18.64 38.94
N VAL A 159 -28.46 -19.35 38.57
CA VAL A 159 -28.15 -20.74 38.96
C VAL A 159 -26.76 -20.81 39.57
N LEU A 160 -26.43 -21.93 40.22
CA LEU A 160 -25.06 -22.16 40.64
C LEU A 160 -24.19 -22.47 39.44
N ASP A 161 -22.93 -22.04 39.52
CA ASP A 161 -21.94 -22.33 38.51
C ASP A 161 -21.59 -23.82 38.41
N GLU A 162 -21.82 -24.58 39.48
CA GLU A 162 -21.65 -26.04 39.50
C GLU A 162 -22.74 -26.75 38.68
N ASP A 163 -23.89 -26.10 38.43
CA ASP A 163 -25.00 -26.64 37.64
C ASP A 163 -24.83 -26.38 36.12
N ARG A 164 -23.58 -26.35 35.63
CA ARG A 164 -23.27 -26.24 34.19
C ARG A 164 -23.69 -27.52 33.46
N PRO A 165 -24.42 -27.44 32.35
CA PRO A 165 -24.66 -28.58 31.48
C PRO A 165 -23.34 -29.15 30.93
N GLU A 166 -23.29 -30.47 30.77
CA GLU A 166 -22.26 -31.10 29.95
C GLU A 166 -22.42 -30.66 28.50
N LEU A 167 -21.31 -30.25 27.87
CA LEU A 167 -21.28 -29.80 26.48
C LEU A 167 -21.00 -30.97 25.55
N GLU A 168 -21.40 -30.85 24.30
CA GLU A 168 -21.03 -31.81 23.26
C GLU A 168 -19.52 -31.73 22.94
N GLU A 169 -18.97 -32.77 22.31
CA GLU A 169 -17.56 -32.79 21.96
C GLU A 169 -17.26 -31.71 20.91
N GLY A 170 -16.32 -30.82 21.23
CA GLY A 170 -16.00 -29.65 20.39
C GLY A 170 -16.66 -28.34 20.82
N ASP A 171 -17.55 -28.39 21.81
CA ASP A 171 -18.15 -27.18 22.39
C ASP A 171 -17.42 -26.70 23.63
N PHE A 172 -17.29 -25.37 23.75
CA PHE A 172 -16.55 -24.74 24.85
C PHE A 172 -17.34 -23.61 25.48
N TYR A 173 -17.19 -23.40 26.78
CA TYR A 173 -17.65 -22.16 27.40
C TYR A 173 -16.67 -21.02 27.12
N ALA A 174 -17.16 -19.88 26.65
CA ALA A 174 -16.32 -18.72 26.31
C ALA A 174 -15.39 -18.28 27.47
N ARG A 175 -15.90 -18.32 28.70
CA ARG A 175 -15.16 -18.02 29.93
C ARG A 175 -14.01 -18.99 30.23
N ASP A 176 -14.11 -20.24 29.78
CA ASP A 176 -13.08 -21.25 30.03
C ASP A 176 -11.91 -21.04 29.05
N LEU A 177 -12.17 -20.40 27.89
CA LEU A 177 -11.16 -20.00 26.92
C LEU A 177 -10.35 -18.77 27.34
N VAL A 178 -10.94 -17.87 28.14
CA VAL A 178 -10.24 -16.67 28.62
C VAL A 178 -9.08 -17.08 29.53
N GLY A 179 -7.91 -16.50 29.26
CA GLY A 179 -6.66 -16.77 29.97
C GLY A 179 -5.88 -17.99 29.44
N MET A 180 -6.39 -18.70 28.43
CA MET A 180 -5.64 -19.80 27.80
C MET A 180 -4.42 -19.27 27.04
N ARG A 181 -3.32 -20.02 27.10
CA ARG A 181 -2.11 -19.75 26.32
C ARG A 181 -2.29 -20.24 24.88
N VAL A 182 -1.83 -19.45 23.93
CA VAL A 182 -1.95 -19.68 22.50
C VAL A 182 -0.56 -20.00 21.93
N THR A 183 -0.43 -21.11 21.19
CA THR A 183 0.82 -21.55 20.57
C THR A 183 0.64 -21.87 19.09
N LEU A 184 1.67 -21.64 18.27
CA LEU A 184 1.67 -21.99 16.85
C LEU A 184 1.88 -23.48 16.63
N LYS A 185 1.08 -24.09 15.75
CA LYS A 185 1.22 -25.52 15.37
C LYS A 185 2.53 -25.83 14.65
N GLU A 186 2.98 -24.93 13.78
CA GLU A 186 4.14 -25.14 12.92
C GLU A 186 5.47 -25.05 13.69
N THR A 187 5.60 -24.05 14.56
CA THR A 187 6.86 -23.75 15.26
C THR A 187 6.85 -24.17 16.73
N GLY A 188 5.67 -24.39 17.34
CA GLY A 188 5.52 -24.60 18.77
C GLY A 188 5.74 -23.34 19.61
N GLU A 189 5.91 -22.17 18.98
CA GLU A 189 6.23 -20.92 19.69
C GLU A 189 5.00 -20.34 20.41
N PRO A 190 5.20 -19.73 21.59
CA PRO A 190 4.14 -19.00 22.29
C PRO A 190 3.78 -17.74 21.50
N VAL A 191 2.48 -17.57 21.25
CA VAL A 191 1.93 -16.39 20.58
C VAL A 191 1.48 -15.36 21.61
N GLY A 192 0.82 -15.81 22.67
CA GLY A 192 0.24 -14.95 23.69
C GLY A 192 -0.89 -15.61 24.46
N ASN A 193 -1.74 -14.81 25.12
CA ASN A 193 -2.86 -15.30 25.92
C ASN A 193 -4.20 -14.72 25.45
N VAL A 194 -5.27 -15.54 25.51
CA VAL A 194 -6.64 -15.09 25.25
C VAL A 194 -7.08 -14.13 26.36
N VAL A 195 -7.50 -12.92 25.99
CA VAL A 195 -8.00 -11.88 26.92
C VAL A 195 -9.52 -11.82 26.92
N ASN A 196 -10.15 -12.12 25.79
CA ASN A 196 -11.60 -12.05 25.65
C ASN A 196 -12.10 -12.89 24.47
N VAL A 197 -13.41 -13.16 24.43
CA VAL A 197 -14.11 -13.86 23.34
C VAL A 197 -15.34 -13.05 22.95
N PHE A 198 -15.51 -12.79 21.66
CA PHE A 198 -16.62 -11.99 21.13
C PHE A 198 -17.51 -12.82 20.21
N ASP A 199 -18.79 -12.86 20.52
CA ASP A 199 -19.81 -13.37 19.59
C ASP A 199 -20.16 -12.26 18.57
N VAL A 200 -19.88 -12.53 17.29
CA VAL A 200 -20.13 -11.60 16.17
C VAL A 200 -21.26 -12.12 15.26
N GLY A 201 -22.06 -13.08 15.72
CA GLY A 201 -23.24 -13.62 15.03
C GLY A 201 -22.93 -14.48 13.79
N GLY A 202 -21.65 -14.75 13.51
CA GLY A 202 -21.19 -15.61 12.42
C GLY A 202 -20.16 -16.63 12.87
N SER A 203 -19.07 -16.16 13.48
CA SER A 203 -18.06 -16.97 14.17
C SER A 203 -17.51 -16.16 15.33
N ASP A 204 -17.22 -16.83 16.44
CA ASP A 204 -16.63 -16.18 17.60
C ASP A 204 -15.20 -15.72 17.32
N LEU A 205 -14.84 -14.58 17.88
CA LEU A 205 -13.50 -13.99 17.75
C LEU A 205 -12.79 -14.01 19.09
N LEU A 206 -11.65 -14.71 19.14
CA LEU A 206 -10.71 -14.62 20.25
C LEU A 206 -9.94 -13.30 20.17
N GLN A 207 -9.85 -12.58 21.28
CA GLN A 207 -8.91 -11.49 21.47
C GLN A 207 -7.66 -12.03 22.14
N VAL A 208 -6.52 -12.05 21.44
CA VAL A 208 -5.25 -12.55 21.96
C VAL A 208 -4.31 -11.39 22.21
N LYS A 209 -3.77 -11.28 23.43
CA LYS A 209 -2.66 -10.38 23.74
C LYS A 209 -1.38 -11.11 23.42
N LEU A 210 -0.63 -10.58 22.47
CA LEU A 210 0.64 -11.16 22.05
C LEU A 210 1.67 -11.03 23.18
N ASP A 211 2.55 -12.02 23.33
CA ASP A 211 3.63 -12.01 24.34
C ASP A 211 4.85 -11.19 23.89
N SER A 212 4.77 -10.49 22.76
CA SER A 212 5.94 -9.94 22.06
C SER A 212 6.85 -9.13 22.98
N SER A 213 8.10 -9.58 23.07
CA SER A 213 9.31 -8.88 23.51
C SER A 213 9.71 -7.71 22.59
N LEU A 214 8.73 -7.07 21.96
CA LEU A 214 8.91 -5.81 21.25
C LEU A 214 8.70 -4.72 22.29
N GLU A 215 9.79 -4.34 22.95
CA GLU A 215 9.86 -3.03 23.61
C GLU A 215 9.61 -1.97 22.55
N VAL A 216 8.37 -1.51 22.41
CA VAL A 216 8.04 -0.38 21.55
C VAL A 216 8.52 0.87 22.27
N ILE A 217 9.72 1.31 21.90
CA ILE A 217 10.31 2.56 22.36
C ILE A 217 9.63 3.70 21.59
N ASP A 218 8.96 4.61 22.29
CA ASP A 218 8.41 5.82 21.67
C ASP A 218 9.54 6.71 21.10
N LYS A 219 9.22 7.68 20.24
CA LYS A 219 10.19 8.67 19.74
C LYS A 219 10.90 9.45 20.86
N ASP A 220 10.32 9.45 22.05
CA ASP A 220 10.84 10.07 23.27
C ASP A 220 11.66 9.09 24.16
N GLY A 221 11.92 7.86 23.70
CA GLY A 221 12.75 6.89 24.44
C GLY A 221 12.03 6.09 25.53
N ASN A 222 10.70 6.13 25.59
CA ASN A 222 9.91 5.46 26.63
C ASN A 222 9.42 4.07 26.18
N LEU A 223 9.61 3.03 27.00
CA LEU A 223 8.98 1.72 26.81
C LEU A 223 7.46 1.84 26.93
N LYS A 224 6.71 1.52 25.87
CA LYS A 224 5.26 1.27 25.98
C LYS A 224 5.04 -0.18 26.44
N SER A 225 4.52 -0.35 27.65
CA SER A 225 4.26 -1.65 28.29
C SER A 225 2.94 -2.33 27.88
N GLU A 226 2.35 -2.00 26.72
CA GLU A 226 1.12 -2.65 26.25
C GLU A 226 1.38 -3.49 25.01
N ALA A 227 1.37 -4.81 25.21
CA ALA A 227 1.57 -5.76 24.14
C ALA A 227 0.39 -5.74 23.14
N PRO A 228 0.65 -5.91 21.83
CA PRO A 228 -0.36 -5.79 20.78
C PRO A 228 -1.47 -6.85 20.91
N LEU A 229 -2.68 -6.46 20.51
CA LEU A 229 -3.88 -7.33 20.51
C LEU A 229 -4.22 -7.80 19.09
N VAL A 230 -4.48 -9.09 18.94
CA VAL A 230 -4.87 -9.73 17.67
C VAL A 230 -6.24 -10.38 17.82
N TRP A 231 -7.01 -10.35 16.73
CA TRP A 231 -8.31 -11.01 16.62
C TRP A 231 -8.15 -12.33 15.85
N ILE A 232 -8.49 -13.45 16.46
CA ILE A 232 -8.36 -14.79 15.87
C ILE A 232 -9.74 -15.44 15.82
N PRO A 233 -10.28 -15.78 14.64
CA PRO A 233 -11.54 -16.51 14.55
C PRO A 233 -11.44 -17.89 15.20
N PHE A 234 -12.40 -18.23 16.06
CA PHE A 234 -12.49 -19.52 16.73
C PHE A 234 -13.23 -20.52 15.84
N VAL A 235 -12.50 -21.12 14.92
CA VAL A 235 -12.98 -22.17 14.01
C VAL A 235 -11.96 -23.30 13.97
N GLU A 236 -12.41 -24.53 13.76
CA GLU A 236 -11.54 -25.73 13.78
C GLU A 236 -10.33 -25.61 12.84
N ALA A 237 -10.51 -24.97 11.68
CA ALA A 237 -9.44 -24.74 10.72
C ALA A 237 -8.29 -23.86 11.26
N ILE A 238 -8.59 -22.93 12.17
CA ILE A 238 -7.64 -21.99 12.75
C ILE A 238 -7.22 -22.43 14.15
N VAL A 239 -8.12 -23.02 14.94
CA VAL A 239 -7.90 -23.49 16.31
C VAL A 239 -8.22 -24.99 16.39
N PRO A 240 -7.36 -25.87 15.85
CA PRO A 240 -7.65 -27.29 15.76
C PRO A 240 -7.60 -28.04 17.10
N HIS A 241 -6.92 -27.51 18.12
CA HIS A 241 -6.76 -28.20 19.40
C HIS A 241 -6.87 -27.24 20.59
N VAL A 242 -7.70 -27.61 21.56
CA VAL A 242 -7.94 -26.87 22.81
C VAL A 242 -7.84 -27.86 23.98
N ASP A 243 -6.88 -27.64 24.89
CA ASP A 243 -6.68 -28.46 26.09
C ASP A 243 -7.07 -27.66 27.34
N LEU A 244 -8.27 -27.92 27.85
CA LEU A 244 -8.81 -27.25 29.04
C LEU A 244 -8.03 -27.61 30.32
N SER A 245 -7.44 -28.81 30.39
CA SER A 245 -6.68 -29.25 31.57
C SER A 245 -5.36 -28.50 31.70
N LYS A 246 -4.70 -28.26 30.57
CA LYS A 246 -3.44 -27.50 30.51
C LYS A 246 -3.62 -26.00 30.36
N ARG A 247 -4.83 -25.53 30.04
CA ARG A 247 -5.13 -24.12 29.67
C ARG A 247 -4.33 -23.68 28.44
N GLU A 248 -4.20 -24.55 27.43
CA GLU A 248 -3.43 -24.30 26.21
C GLU A 248 -4.27 -24.55 24.95
N MET A 249 -4.09 -23.73 23.92
CA MET A 249 -4.68 -23.92 22.60
C MET A 249 -3.66 -23.76 21.49
N ILE A 250 -3.77 -24.61 20.47
CA ILE A 250 -2.88 -24.64 19.31
C ILE A 250 -3.60 -24.01 18.14
N ILE A 251 -2.94 -23.06 17.47
CA ILE A 251 -3.47 -22.36 16.30
C ILE A 251 -2.68 -22.65 15.03
N THR A 252 -3.38 -22.62 13.89
CA THR A 252 -2.83 -22.69 12.52
C THR A 252 -3.36 -21.48 11.72
N PRO A 253 -2.88 -20.26 12.04
CA PRO A 253 -3.39 -19.04 11.41
C PRO A 253 -2.92 -18.94 9.94
N PRO A 254 -3.76 -18.43 9.02
CA PRO A 254 -3.31 -18.03 7.69
C PRO A 254 -2.18 -16.99 7.75
N LYS A 255 -1.31 -16.98 6.74
CA LYS A 255 -0.21 -16.01 6.63
C LYS A 255 -0.74 -14.57 6.76
N GLY A 256 -0.07 -13.77 7.59
CA GLY A 256 -0.41 -12.38 7.85
C GLY A 256 -1.53 -12.13 8.88
N LEU A 257 -2.26 -13.15 9.35
CA LEU A 257 -3.36 -12.96 10.33
C LEU A 257 -2.86 -12.28 11.62
N LEU A 258 -1.71 -12.71 12.13
CA LEU A 258 -1.10 -12.15 13.34
C LEU A 258 -0.57 -10.72 13.16
N GLU A 259 -0.42 -10.26 11.92
CA GLU A 259 0.11 -8.95 11.55
C GLU A 259 -0.99 -7.93 11.22
N LEU A 260 -2.25 -8.36 11.02
CA LEU A 260 -3.37 -7.51 10.56
C LEU A 260 -3.65 -6.28 11.45
N ASN A 261 -3.31 -6.34 12.74
CA ASN A 261 -3.48 -5.23 13.70
C ASN A 261 -2.16 -4.59 14.12
N VAL A 262 -1.02 -5.12 13.68
CA VAL A 262 0.30 -4.53 13.94
C VAL A 262 0.45 -3.35 12.99
N ARG A 263 0.06 -2.16 13.45
CA ARG A 263 0.16 -0.94 12.63
C ARG A 263 1.61 -0.47 12.61
N SER A 264 2.21 -0.43 11.43
CA SER A 264 3.57 0.09 11.20
C SER A 264 3.69 1.62 11.33
N ASP A 265 2.58 2.36 11.27
CA ASP A 265 2.56 3.82 11.29
C ASP A 265 2.02 4.39 12.63
N GLU A 266 2.88 5.08 13.38
CA GLU A 266 2.56 5.76 14.66
C GLU A 266 1.73 7.05 14.48
N ARG A 267 1.51 7.53 13.24
CA ARG A 267 0.79 8.80 13.01
C ARG A 267 -0.68 8.70 13.41
N SER A 268 -1.19 9.78 14.00
CA SER A 268 -2.59 9.90 14.38
C SER A 268 -3.52 9.91 13.15
N LYS A 269 -4.77 9.46 13.31
CA LYS A 269 -5.81 9.51 12.27
C LYS A 269 -6.00 10.93 11.68
N LYS A 270 -5.77 11.96 12.50
CA LYS A 270 -5.83 13.36 12.08
C LYS A 270 -4.67 13.72 11.14
N GLU A 271 -3.45 13.32 11.48
CA GLU A 271 -2.26 13.57 10.67
C GLU A 271 -2.32 12.87 9.32
N ARG A 272 -2.79 11.61 9.28
CA ARG A 272 -2.97 10.88 8.01
C ARG A 272 -3.96 11.58 7.08
N ARG A 273 -5.14 11.95 7.59
CA ARG A 273 -6.13 12.72 6.83
C ARG A 273 -5.59 14.05 6.33
N GLN A 274 -4.71 14.71 7.11
CA GLN A 274 -4.06 15.94 6.69
C GLN A 274 -3.04 15.70 5.57
N LEU A 275 -2.25 14.63 5.65
CA LEU A 275 -1.31 14.23 4.60
C LEU A 275 -2.05 13.85 3.31
N GLU A 276 -3.02 12.95 3.39
CA GLU A 276 -3.87 12.55 2.26
C GLU A 276 -4.52 13.78 1.60
N TRP A 277 -5.02 14.73 2.39
CA TRP A 277 -5.60 15.97 1.88
C TRP A 277 -4.56 16.87 1.21
N LYS A 278 -3.34 16.96 1.77
CA LYS A 278 -2.23 17.72 1.17
C LYS A 278 -1.80 17.11 -0.16
N GLU A 279 -1.65 15.80 -0.21
CA GLU A 279 -1.31 15.04 -1.43
C GLU A 279 -2.41 15.20 -2.48
N ARG A 280 -3.68 15.03 -2.10
CA ARG A 280 -4.84 15.27 -2.98
C ARG A 280 -4.82 16.67 -3.57
N LYS A 281 -4.50 17.69 -2.77
CA LYS A 281 -4.39 19.08 -3.24
C LYS A 281 -3.19 19.29 -4.15
N LYS A 282 -2.04 18.69 -3.85
CA LYS A 282 -0.83 18.76 -4.68
C LYS A 282 -1.11 18.15 -6.05
N PHE A 283 -1.68 16.95 -6.07
CA PHE A 283 -2.10 16.25 -7.27
C PHE A 283 -3.12 17.06 -8.07
N GLN A 284 -4.17 17.59 -7.43
CA GLN A 284 -5.17 18.41 -8.12
C GLN A 284 -4.54 19.66 -8.76
N LYS A 285 -3.56 20.29 -8.10
CA LYS A 285 -2.83 21.43 -8.66
C LYS A 285 -1.98 21.01 -9.87
N GLN A 286 -1.29 19.88 -9.80
CA GLN A 286 -0.52 19.31 -10.92
C GLN A 286 -1.44 18.99 -12.11
N LEU A 287 -2.57 18.32 -11.88
CA LEU A 287 -3.55 18.01 -12.91
C LEU A 287 -4.11 19.26 -13.59
N ILE A 288 -4.43 20.31 -12.82
CA ILE A 288 -4.88 21.59 -13.41
C ILE A 288 -3.79 22.21 -14.29
N ALA A 289 -2.53 22.17 -13.84
CA ALA A 289 -1.41 22.70 -14.60
C ALA A 289 -1.16 21.90 -15.89
N ALA A 290 -1.18 20.55 -15.81
CA ALA A 290 -1.03 19.68 -16.96
C ALA A 290 -2.15 19.87 -17.99
N LYS A 291 -3.42 19.91 -17.53
CA LYS A 291 -4.57 20.22 -18.39
C LYS A 291 -4.47 21.58 -19.05
N LYS A 292 -3.93 22.59 -18.36
CA LYS A 292 -3.70 23.91 -18.93
C LYS A 292 -2.69 23.84 -20.07
N LYS A 293 -1.53 23.21 -19.86
CA LYS A 293 -0.48 23.06 -20.89
C LYS A 293 -0.98 22.28 -22.12
N LEU A 294 -1.61 21.12 -21.90
CA LEU A 294 -2.21 20.34 -22.99
C LEU A 294 -3.33 21.12 -23.70
N GLY A 295 -4.10 21.92 -22.97
CA GLY A 295 -5.13 22.80 -23.54
C GLY A 295 -4.55 23.94 -24.40
N GLU A 296 -3.38 24.48 -24.05
CA GLU A 296 -2.62 25.45 -24.84
C GLU A 296 -2.06 24.81 -26.13
N MET A 297 -1.75 23.51 -26.08
CA MET A 297 -1.36 22.68 -27.23
C MET A 297 -2.57 22.11 -28.02
N GLU A 298 -3.78 22.60 -27.73
CA GLU A 298 -5.04 22.18 -28.36
C GLU A 298 -5.42 20.69 -28.20
N GLN A 299 -4.87 20.02 -27.19
CA GLN A 299 -5.13 18.62 -26.87
C GLN A 299 -6.31 18.44 -25.89
N LYS A 300 -7.37 19.24 -26.03
CA LYS A 300 -8.50 19.25 -25.07
C LYS A 300 -9.34 17.97 -25.11
N HIS A 301 -9.33 17.25 -26.23
CA HIS A 301 -10.09 16.00 -26.43
C HIS A 301 -9.61 14.88 -25.50
N VAL A 302 -8.34 14.91 -25.07
CA VAL A 302 -7.79 13.97 -24.08
C VAL A 302 -8.57 14.02 -22.76
N PHE A 303 -9.24 15.14 -22.45
CA PHE A 303 -9.97 15.30 -21.20
C PHE A 303 -11.39 14.74 -21.23
N ASP A 304 -11.89 14.28 -22.38
CA ASP A 304 -13.28 13.82 -22.51
C ASP A 304 -13.55 12.54 -21.71
N GLY A 305 -12.52 11.70 -21.54
CA GLY A 305 -12.56 10.52 -20.68
C GLY A 305 -12.84 10.84 -19.21
N LEU A 306 -12.39 12.00 -18.72
CA LEU A 306 -12.58 12.41 -17.33
C LEU A 306 -14.05 12.66 -16.97
N ARG A 307 -14.93 12.83 -17.97
CA ARG A 307 -16.35 13.12 -17.78
C ARG A 307 -17.22 11.87 -17.66
N HIS A 308 -16.83 10.78 -18.32
CA HIS A 308 -17.70 9.63 -18.56
C HIS A 308 -17.23 8.33 -17.88
N GLY A 309 -16.03 8.31 -17.29
CA GLY A 309 -15.46 7.10 -16.68
C GLY A 309 -15.85 6.87 -15.22
N GLU A 310 -15.69 5.64 -14.76
CA GLU A 310 -15.76 5.28 -13.35
C GLU A 310 -14.66 5.96 -12.52
N LYS A 311 -14.71 5.85 -11.20
CA LYS A 311 -13.71 6.48 -10.33
C LYS A 311 -12.29 6.00 -10.62
N ALA A 312 -12.09 4.70 -10.84
CA ALA A 312 -10.77 4.13 -11.14
C ALA A 312 -10.25 4.59 -12.51
N GLN A 313 -11.08 4.50 -13.56
CA GLN A 313 -10.76 4.94 -14.92
C GLN A 313 -10.41 6.44 -14.98
N ARG A 314 -11.16 7.29 -14.27
CA ARG A 314 -10.85 8.72 -14.19
C ARG A 314 -9.56 9.02 -13.42
N SER A 315 -9.22 8.19 -12.44
CA SER A 315 -7.93 8.30 -11.74
C SER A 315 -6.81 7.97 -12.71
N LEU A 316 -6.89 6.82 -13.39
CA LEU A 316 -5.90 6.37 -14.38
C LEU A 316 -5.62 7.44 -15.44
N LEU A 317 -6.66 7.99 -16.05
CA LEU A 317 -6.49 9.06 -17.04
C LEU A 317 -5.92 10.34 -16.43
N ALA A 318 -6.29 10.69 -15.19
CA ALA A 318 -5.76 11.87 -14.52
C ALA A 318 -4.27 11.71 -14.20
N ASP A 319 -3.85 10.52 -13.78
CA ASP A 319 -2.45 10.17 -13.52
C ASP A 319 -1.65 10.30 -14.82
N GLN A 320 -2.10 9.65 -15.90
CA GLN A 320 -1.46 9.78 -17.22
C GLN A 320 -1.37 11.22 -17.72
N ILE A 321 -2.42 12.03 -17.57
CA ILE A 321 -2.39 13.46 -17.96
C ILE A 321 -1.33 14.23 -17.17
N VAL A 322 -1.16 13.94 -15.88
CA VAL A 322 -0.13 14.57 -15.04
C VAL A 322 1.27 14.13 -15.49
N ASP A 323 1.42 12.86 -15.86
CA ASP A 323 2.69 12.25 -16.23
C ASP A 323 3.15 12.60 -17.66
N VAL A 324 2.26 13.07 -18.54
CA VAL A 324 2.67 13.57 -19.86
C VAL A 324 3.68 14.71 -19.71
N ASN A 325 4.89 14.47 -20.20
CA ASN A 325 5.95 15.46 -20.32
C ASN A 325 5.61 16.50 -21.40
N SER A 326 4.75 17.45 -21.03
CA SER A 326 4.25 18.53 -21.90
C SER A 326 5.34 19.30 -22.65
N HIS A 327 6.51 19.47 -22.03
CA HIS A 327 7.62 20.18 -22.64
C HIS A 327 8.29 19.32 -23.71
N LEU A 328 8.56 18.05 -23.41
CA LEU A 328 9.09 17.09 -24.39
C LEU A 328 8.14 16.90 -25.57
N LEU A 329 6.84 16.77 -25.31
CA LEU A 329 5.82 16.69 -26.35
C LEU A 329 5.80 17.94 -27.24
N GLN A 330 5.96 19.14 -26.66
CA GLN A 330 6.01 20.38 -27.44
C GLN A 330 7.22 20.42 -28.38
N VAL A 331 8.39 20.01 -27.90
CA VAL A 331 9.61 19.91 -28.71
C VAL A 331 9.41 18.90 -29.84
N ALA A 332 8.92 17.70 -29.51
CA ALA A 332 8.71 16.64 -30.48
C ALA A 332 7.71 17.02 -31.58
N LEU A 333 6.59 17.66 -31.21
CA LEU A 333 5.61 18.17 -32.17
C LEU A 333 6.18 19.23 -33.11
N HIS A 334 7.04 20.11 -32.60
CA HIS A 334 7.70 21.13 -33.41
C HIS A 334 8.63 20.50 -34.47
N THR A 335 9.32 19.41 -34.12
CA THR A 335 10.18 18.70 -35.07
C THR A 335 9.39 18.02 -36.19
N VAL A 336 8.15 17.60 -35.95
CA VAL A 336 7.27 17.09 -37.03
C VAL A 336 6.93 18.19 -38.05
N GLU A 337 6.67 19.40 -37.56
CA GLU A 337 6.29 20.55 -38.40
C GLU A 337 7.50 21.12 -39.18
N THR A 338 8.69 21.02 -38.59
CA THR A 338 9.96 21.46 -39.17
C THR A 338 10.96 20.31 -39.13
N PRO A 339 10.90 19.39 -40.12
CA PRO A 339 11.79 18.24 -40.14
C PRO A 339 13.24 18.73 -40.18
N SER A 340 13.98 18.46 -39.10
CA SER A 340 15.43 18.58 -39.09
C SER A 340 16.04 17.37 -39.79
N GLU A 341 17.29 17.47 -40.22
CA GLU A 341 18.05 16.27 -40.55
C GLU A 341 18.04 15.33 -39.33
N ARG A 342 17.89 14.03 -39.57
CA ARG A 342 18.05 13.03 -38.51
C ARG A 342 19.48 13.23 -37.96
N TRP A 343 19.66 13.13 -36.64
CA TRP A 343 20.98 13.21 -36.03
C TRP A 343 21.32 11.87 -35.38
N GLN A 344 21.67 10.92 -36.23
CA GLN A 344 22.19 9.60 -35.87
C GLN A 344 23.70 9.66 -35.63
N LEU A 345 24.25 8.57 -35.08
CA LEU A 345 25.69 8.42 -34.88
C LEU A 345 26.50 8.64 -36.17
N SER A 346 26.03 8.14 -37.31
CA SER A 346 26.71 8.28 -38.60
C SER A 346 26.84 9.74 -39.05
N GLU A 347 25.77 10.53 -38.92
CA GLU A 347 25.74 11.96 -39.23
C GLU A 347 26.63 12.75 -38.25
N PHE A 348 26.60 12.39 -36.96
CA PHE A 348 27.49 12.96 -35.95
C PHE A 348 28.97 12.70 -36.29
N LEU A 349 29.32 11.45 -36.60
CA LEU A 349 30.70 11.06 -36.92
C LEU A 349 31.19 11.73 -38.22
N ALA A 350 30.33 11.86 -39.23
CA ALA A 350 30.66 12.61 -40.45
C ALA A 350 30.93 14.09 -40.16
N ALA A 351 30.10 14.72 -39.33
CA ALA A 351 30.31 16.11 -38.90
C ALA A 351 31.57 16.27 -38.02
N TYR A 352 31.91 15.25 -37.23
CA TYR A 352 33.10 15.23 -36.38
C TYR A 352 34.39 15.11 -37.20
N ASP A 353 34.44 14.16 -38.13
CA ASP A 353 35.62 13.88 -38.97
C ASP A 353 35.97 15.07 -39.88
N THR A 354 34.95 15.73 -40.45
CA THR A 354 35.15 16.92 -41.31
C THR A 354 35.80 18.09 -40.60
N LYS A 355 35.63 18.23 -39.27
CA LYS A 355 36.23 19.33 -38.50
C LYS A 355 37.63 19.02 -37.95
N LYS A 356 38.17 17.80 -38.12
CA LYS A 356 39.51 17.35 -37.67
C LYS A 356 39.95 17.97 -36.33
N THR A 357 39.09 17.88 -35.32
CA THR A 357 39.34 18.54 -34.01
C THR A 357 40.19 17.68 -33.08
N ARG A 358 40.04 16.34 -33.12
CA ARG A 358 40.86 15.33 -32.42
C ARG A 358 40.93 14.06 -33.29
N ASP A 359 41.98 13.28 -33.13
CA ASP A 359 42.13 12.00 -33.83
C ASP A 359 41.13 10.96 -33.29
N ILE A 360 40.46 10.24 -34.18
CA ILE A 360 39.62 9.09 -33.83
C ILE A 360 40.54 7.99 -33.30
N PHE A 361 40.28 7.53 -32.07
CA PHE A 361 41.10 6.52 -31.42
C PHE A 361 40.67 5.14 -31.90
N LYS A 362 41.47 4.53 -32.78
CA LYS A 362 41.18 3.20 -33.34
C LYS A 362 41.68 2.11 -32.41
N VAL A 363 40.80 1.18 -32.04
CA VAL A 363 41.11 0.01 -31.20
C VAL A 363 40.79 -1.25 -31.99
N SER A 364 41.74 -2.18 -32.08
CA SER A 364 41.48 -3.46 -32.75
C SER A 364 40.57 -4.34 -31.90
N LYS A 365 39.69 -5.12 -32.54
CA LYS A 365 38.80 -6.08 -31.88
C LYS A 365 39.57 -7.13 -31.06
N GLY A 366 40.79 -7.46 -31.49
CA GLY A 366 41.71 -8.34 -30.75
C GLY A 366 42.09 -7.80 -29.37
N CYS A 367 42.37 -6.49 -29.25
CA CYS A 367 42.68 -5.84 -27.98
C CYS A 367 41.47 -5.72 -27.01
N LEU A 368 40.25 -6.05 -27.45
CA LEU A 368 39.09 -6.13 -26.56
C LEU A 368 38.97 -7.50 -25.87
N VAL A 369 39.71 -8.52 -26.36
CA VAL A 369 39.63 -9.91 -25.89
C VAL A 369 40.99 -10.40 -25.34
N SER A 370 42.12 -9.82 -25.76
CA SER A 370 43.45 -10.17 -25.26
C SER A 370 44.12 -9.01 -24.50
N GLU A 371 44.83 -9.34 -23.41
CA GLU A 371 45.73 -8.46 -22.65
C GLU A 371 46.97 -7.98 -23.45
N ASP A 372 46.97 -8.12 -24.78
CA ASP A 372 48.08 -7.69 -25.63
C ASP A 372 47.97 -6.18 -25.87
N ILE A 373 48.67 -5.46 -25.01
CA ILE A 373 48.56 -4.03 -24.78
C ILE A 373 49.57 -3.25 -25.66
N GLU A 374 49.07 -2.37 -26.53
CA GLU A 374 49.86 -1.22 -26.94
C GLU A 374 50.19 -0.34 -25.71
N PRO A 375 51.37 0.29 -25.59
CA PRO A 375 51.75 1.06 -24.41
C PRO A 375 50.78 2.21 -24.07
N THR A 376 50.00 2.69 -25.04
CA THR A 376 48.92 3.66 -24.85
C THR A 376 47.67 3.04 -24.20
N SER A 377 47.36 1.76 -24.45
CA SER A 377 46.21 1.09 -23.84
C SER A 377 46.45 0.71 -22.37
N SER A 378 47.69 0.45 -21.94
CA SER A 378 48.03 0.18 -20.52
C SER A 378 47.61 1.33 -19.60
N LYS A 379 48.04 2.55 -19.94
CA LYS A 379 47.76 3.75 -19.13
C LYS A 379 46.29 4.11 -19.10
N ILE A 380 45.58 3.85 -20.21
CA ILE A 380 44.13 4.06 -20.31
C ILE A 380 43.40 3.07 -19.40
N ALA A 381 43.79 1.79 -19.42
CA ALA A 381 43.24 0.76 -18.55
C ALA A 381 43.52 1.03 -17.06
N GLU A 382 44.75 1.44 -16.72
CA GLU A 382 45.12 1.83 -15.35
C GLU A 382 44.26 2.99 -14.83
N ARG A 383 44.04 4.02 -15.67
CA ARG A 383 43.16 5.15 -15.34
C ARG A 383 41.71 4.71 -15.12
N ARG A 384 41.17 3.86 -15.99
CA ARG A 384 39.82 3.27 -15.80
C ARG A 384 39.74 2.59 -14.44
N SER A 385 40.65 1.67 -14.17
CA SER A 385 40.64 0.87 -12.93
C SER A 385 40.74 1.77 -11.69
N ALA A 386 41.55 2.82 -11.74
CA ALA A 386 41.63 3.81 -10.65
C ALA A 386 40.30 4.54 -10.42
N LEU A 387 39.60 4.96 -11.48
CA LEU A 387 38.30 5.63 -11.36
C LEU A 387 37.23 4.70 -10.77
N ILE A 388 37.15 3.45 -11.26
CA ILE A 388 36.20 2.45 -10.77
C ILE A 388 36.47 2.10 -9.30
N SER A 389 37.72 1.79 -8.95
CA SER A 389 38.10 1.45 -7.57
C SER A 389 37.90 2.60 -6.58
N SER A 390 38.02 3.85 -7.04
CA SER A 390 37.72 5.03 -6.24
C SER A 390 36.23 5.36 -6.11
N GLY A 391 35.34 4.59 -6.75
CA GLY A 391 33.89 4.78 -6.68
C GLY A 391 33.39 6.04 -7.38
N LYS A 392 34.09 6.51 -8.42
CA LYS A 392 33.76 7.76 -9.15
C LYS A 392 32.85 7.57 -10.37
N VAL A 393 32.36 6.36 -10.59
CA VAL A 393 31.67 5.95 -11.82
C VAL A 393 30.29 5.42 -11.47
N ALA A 394 29.27 5.87 -12.19
CA ALA A 394 27.94 5.27 -12.17
C ALA A 394 27.61 4.67 -13.54
N SER A 395 26.78 3.63 -13.54
CA SER A 395 26.39 2.93 -14.76
C SER A 395 24.88 3.02 -14.98
N ILE A 396 24.48 3.35 -16.21
CA ILE A 396 23.10 3.37 -16.67
C ILE A 396 22.95 2.33 -17.77
N LEU A 397 22.12 1.33 -17.52
CA LEU A 397 21.77 0.32 -18.51
C LEU A 397 20.36 0.56 -19.03
N VAL A 398 20.23 0.71 -20.35
CA VAL A 398 18.95 0.87 -21.03
C VAL A 398 18.54 -0.48 -21.61
N VAL A 399 17.47 -1.03 -21.06
CA VAL A 399 16.79 -2.23 -21.55
C VAL A 399 15.73 -1.75 -22.53
N GLU A 400 15.92 -1.93 -23.84
CA GLU A 400 14.93 -1.45 -24.81
C GLU A 400 13.71 -2.39 -24.91
N GLY A 401 12.51 -1.80 -24.88
CA GLY A 401 11.27 -2.49 -25.22
C GLY A 401 11.16 -2.70 -26.73
N THR A 402 11.25 -3.94 -27.20
CA THR A 402 11.14 -4.25 -28.64
C THR A 402 9.72 -4.01 -29.17
N HIS A 403 9.59 -3.14 -30.16
CA HIS A 403 8.52 -3.25 -31.18
C HIS A 403 9.03 -3.80 -32.52
N ALA A 404 10.30 -4.23 -32.61
CA ALA A 404 10.86 -4.81 -33.84
C ALA A 404 11.78 -6.00 -33.54
N GLN A 405 11.32 -7.18 -33.99
CA GLN A 405 12.04 -8.45 -34.22
C GLN A 405 12.43 -9.34 -33.00
N ASN A 406 11.68 -10.44 -32.85
CA ASN A 406 12.14 -11.82 -32.59
C ASN A 406 13.19 -12.12 -31.51
N ILE A 407 13.30 -11.36 -30.41
CA ILE A 407 14.10 -11.79 -29.25
C ILE A 407 13.13 -12.20 -28.14
N SER A 408 13.30 -13.41 -27.61
CA SER A 408 12.47 -13.90 -26.51
C SER A 408 12.80 -13.16 -25.20
N ASP A 409 11.84 -13.07 -24.28
CA ASP A 409 12.06 -12.46 -22.95
C ASP A 409 13.20 -13.15 -22.17
N SER A 410 13.40 -14.45 -22.43
CA SER A 410 14.51 -15.24 -21.87
C SER A 410 15.87 -14.72 -22.34
N GLU A 411 16.05 -14.53 -23.65
CA GLU A 411 17.33 -14.08 -24.21
C GLU A 411 17.72 -12.68 -23.73
N ARG A 412 16.75 -11.77 -23.56
CA ARG A 412 16.99 -10.44 -22.99
C ARG A 412 17.42 -10.50 -21.53
N THR A 413 16.78 -11.37 -20.77
CA THR A 413 17.11 -11.59 -19.36
C THR A 413 18.52 -12.18 -19.23
N ASP A 414 18.88 -13.13 -20.09
CA ASP A 414 20.22 -13.71 -20.13
C ASP A 414 21.29 -12.67 -20.49
N SER A 415 21.04 -11.83 -21.50
CA SER A 415 21.94 -10.71 -21.86
C SER A 415 22.13 -9.73 -20.70
N LEU A 416 21.05 -9.38 -19.99
CA LEU A 416 21.12 -8.51 -18.83
C LEU A 416 21.92 -9.14 -17.68
N ILE A 417 21.66 -10.41 -17.37
CA ILE A 417 22.40 -11.16 -16.34
C ILE A 417 23.88 -11.20 -16.69
N GLN A 418 24.21 -11.55 -17.95
CA GLN A 418 25.59 -11.57 -18.41
C GLN A 418 26.23 -10.18 -18.24
N ARG A 419 25.52 -9.12 -18.62
CA ARG A 419 26.04 -7.76 -18.52
C ARG A 419 26.30 -7.34 -17.08
N LEU A 420 25.38 -7.62 -16.18
CA LEU A 420 25.54 -7.36 -14.74
C LEU A 420 26.71 -8.18 -14.17
N ALA A 421 26.88 -9.42 -14.64
CA ALA A 421 27.97 -10.31 -14.25
C ALA A 421 29.35 -9.86 -14.78
N GLU A 422 29.42 -9.02 -15.80
CA GLU A 422 30.67 -8.43 -16.32
C GLU A 422 31.07 -7.14 -15.57
N MET A 423 30.17 -6.53 -14.79
CA MET A 423 30.45 -5.26 -14.12
C MET A 423 31.41 -5.41 -12.93
N GLU A 424 32.36 -4.48 -12.83
CA GLU A 424 33.36 -4.41 -11.75
C GLU A 424 32.90 -3.52 -10.59
N ASN A 425 33.46 -3.78 -9.39
CA ASN A 425 33.26 -2.99 -8.17
C ASN A 425 31.78 -2.68 -7.83
N ARG A 426 30.88 -3.64 -8.07
CA ARG A 426 29.41 -3.49 -7.96
C ARG A 426 28.92 -2.90 -6.64
N GLN A 427 29.59 -3.21 -5.53
CA GLN A 427 29.25 -2.68 -4.22
C GLN A 427 29.43 -1.15 -4.11
N SER A 428 30.35 -0.58 -4.89
CA SER A 428 30.63 0.87 -4.88
C SER A 428 29.98 1.60 -6.05
N THR A 429 29.73 0.91 -7.17
CA THR A 429 29.21 1.47 -8.42
C THR A 429 27.69 1.61 -8.36
N PRO A 430 27.13 2.84 -8.38
CA PRO A 430 25.70 3.02 -8.48
C PRO A 430 25.18 2.56 -9.85
N LEU A 431 24.05 1.84 -9.85
CA LEU A 431 23.44 1.24 -11.04
C LEU A 431 22.05 1.82 -11.27
N ILE A 432 21.78 2.26 -12.49
CA ILE A 432 20.46 2.73 -12.91
C ILE A 432 20.01 1.87 -14.09
N LEU A 433 18.89 1.18 -13.92
CA LEU A 433 18.25 0.36 -14.95
C LEU A 433 17.04 1.12 -15.48
N ILE A 434 17.01 1.36 -16.79
CA ILE A 434 15.89 2.00 -17.48
C ILE A 434 15.22 0.93 -18.33
N CYS A 435 13.96 0.62 -18.06
CA CYS A 435 13.27 -0.51 -18.66
C CYS A 435 11.78 -0.23 -18.91
N PRO A 436 11.12 -1.04 -19.77
CA PRO A 436 9.68 -0.98 -19.97
C PRO A 436 8.90 -1.26 -18.67
N ASP A 437 7.74 -0.62 -18.51
CA ASP A 437 6.84 -0.74 -17.35
C ASP A 437 6.50 -2.20 -17.00
N ASP A 438 6.20 -3.01 -18.01
CA ASP A 438 5.84 -4.43 -17.85
C ASP A 438 7.00 -5.33 -17.41
N THR A 439 8.22 -4.79 -17.35
CA THR A 439 9.43 -5.52 -16.93
C THR A 439 9.98 -5.08 -15.57
N ILE A 440 9.41 -4.04 -14.95
CA ILE A 440 9.95 -3.50 -13.70
C ILE A 440 9.84 -4.52 -12.56
N ASP A 441 8.65 -5.11 -12.36
CA ASP A 441 8.41 -6.07 -11.28
C ASP A 441 9.27 -7.33 -11.45
N THR A 442 9.38 -7.84 -12.69
CA THR A 442 10.20 -9.02 -13.00
C THR A 442 11.68 -8.75 -12.76
N LEU A 443 12.14 -7.54 -13.06
CA LEU A 443 13.52 -7.12 -12.83
C LEU A 443 13.81 -6.93 -11.33
N GLN A 444 12.88 -6.36 -10.56
CA GLN A 444 12.99 -6.26 -9.10
C GLN A 444 13.11 -7.64 -8.46
N ASP A 445 12.25 -8.58 -8.87
CA ASP A 445 12.31 -9.97 -8.41
C ASP A 445 13.65 -10.62 -8.81
N LEU A 446 14.14 -10.38 -10.03
CA LEU A 446 15.41 -10.90 -10.52
C LEU A 446 16.59 -10.37 -9.70
N MET A 447 16.61 -9.08 -9.35
CA MET A 447 17.63 -8.48 -8.49
C MET A 447 17.60 -9.11 -7.10
N ALA A 448 16.43 -9.13 -6.45
CA ALA A 448 16.26 -9.68 -5.11
C ALA A 448 16.62 -11.18 -5.02
N ASN A 449 16.25 -11.98 -6.02
CA ASN A 449 16.54 -13.42 -6.05
C ASN A 449 18.03 -13.75 -6.25
N ASN A 450 18.84 -12.79 -6.68
CA ASN A 450 20.26 -12.95 -6.97
C ASN A 450 21.15 -12.08 -6.07
N ASP A 451 20.68 -11.71 -4.88
CA ASP A 451 21.42 -10.87 -3.92
C ASP A 451 21.93 -9.56 -4.55
N ASP A 452 21.04 -8.93 -5.34
CA ASP A 452 21.28 -7.74 -6.14
C ASP A 452 22.55 -7.84 -7.01
N PHE A 453 22.95 -9.06 -7.39
CA PHE A 453 24.19 -9.36 -8.13
C PHE A 453 25.47 -8.78 -7.49
N GLY A 454 25.44 -8.51 -6.18
CA GLY A 454 26.52 -7.88 -5.42
C GLY A 454 26.56 -6.36 -5.51
N PHE A 455 25.53 -5.72 -6.06
CA PHE A 455 25.35 -4.27 -5.94
C PHE A 455 24.85 -3.89 -4.55
N ASP A 456 25.09 -2.63 -4.16
CA ASP A 456 24.50 -2.04 -2.96
C ASP A 456 23.03 -1.67 -3.27
N PRO A 457 22.02 -2.28 -2.61
CA PRO A 457 20.61 -2.06 -2.95
C PRO A 457 20.18 -0.58 -2.80
N GLU A 458 20.84 0.17 -1.91
CA GLU A 458 20.57 1.61 -1.74
C GLU A 458 21.07 2.46 -2.92
N LYS A 459 21.90 1.89 -3.79
CA LYS A 459 22.50 2.52 -4.97
C LYS A 459 22.02 1.93 -6.28
N VAL A 460 20.96 1.11 -6.24
CA VAL A 460 20.29 0.57 -7.43
C VAL A 460 18.97 1.30 -7.64
N TRP A 461 18.76 1.87 -8.83
CA TRP A 461 17.50 2.46 -9.24
C TRP A 461 16.96 1.75 -10.46
N ILE A 462 15.69 1.32 -10.41
CA ILE A 462 14.96 0.80 -11.57
C ILE A 462 13.91 1.85 -11.94
N LEU A 463 13.97 2.34 -13.17
CA LEU A 463 13.14 3.43 -13.69
C LEU A 463 12.37 2.95 -14.91
N GLU A 464 11.12 3.38 -15.01
CA GLU A 464 10.33 3.25 -16.23
C GLU A 464 10.93 4.14 -17.34
N GLU A 465 11.00 3.60 -18.56
CA GLU A 465 11.39 4.37 -19.73
C GLU A 465 10.45 5.57 -19.98
N GLU A 466 11.01 6.71 -20.42
CA GLU A 466 10.20 7.89 -20.73
C GLU A 466 9.29 7.61 -21.94
N LYS A 467 7.99 7.81 -21.75
CA LYS A 467 6.97 7.63 -22.80
C LYS A 467 6.42 8.98 -23.25
N ILE A 468 6.13 9.07 -24.55
CA ILE A 468 5.52 10.26 -25.15
C ILE A 468 4.23 9.90 -25.90
N PRO A 469 3.20 10.76 -25.88
CA PRO A 469 1.97 10.50 -26.63
C PRO A 469 2.19 10.32 -28.13
N VAL A 470 1.54 9.30 -28.70
CA VAL A 470 1.43 9.09 -30.15
C VAL A 470 0.44 10.11 -30.72
N VAL A 471 0.75 10.66 -31.89
CA VAL A 471 -0.08 11.68 -32.54
C VAL A 471 -0.52 11.26 -33.94
N ASN A 472 -1.62 11.81 -34.46
CA ASN A 472 -2.03 11.52 -35.84
C ASN A 472 -1.04 12.05 -36.88
N SER A 473 -0.89 11.34 -38.00
CA SER A 473 0.02 11.72 -39.08
C SER A 473 -0.58 12.71 -40.07
N SER A 474 -1.88 12.62 -40.32
CA SER A 474 -2.63 13.57 -41.14
C SER A 474 -3.31 14.59 -40.24
N PRO A 475 -2.75 15.81 -40.10
CA PRO A 475 -3.44 16.82 -39.33
C PRO A 475 -4.72 17.22 -40.07
N GLY A 476 -5.86 17.26 -39.37
CA GLY A 476 -7.16 17.60 -39.96
C GLY A 476 -7.24 19.05 -40.48
N GLU A 477 -8.45 19.60 -40.60
CA GLU A 477 -8.71 20.95 -41.16
C GLU A 477 -7.84 22.08 -40.55
N LEU A 478 -7.36 21.90 -39.31
CA LEU A 478 -6.55 22.87 -38.56
C LEU A 478 -5.03 22.67 -38.67
N LYS A 479 -4.53 21.71 -39.47
CA LYS A 479 -3.10 21.38 -39.61
C LYS A 479 -2.37 21.11 -38.27
N LYS A 480 -3.05 20.49 -37.29
CA LYS A 480 -2.45 20.14 -36.00
C LYS A 480 -2.48 18.65 -35.70
N HIS A 481 -1.39 18.20 -35.08
CA HIS A 481 -1.23 16.85 -34.57
C HIS A 481 -1.99 16.69 -33.25
N LYS A 482 -2.92 15.75 -33.20
CA LYS A 482 -3.72 15.37 -32.02
C LYS A 482 -3.18 14.08 -31.41
N ILE A 483 -3.09 14.06 -30.09
CA ILE A 483 -2.81 12.86 -29.29
C ILE A 483 -3.86 11.79 -29.59
N LEU A 484 -3.41 10.57 -29.85
CA LEU A 484 -4.30 9.42 -29.99
C LEU A 484 -4.61 8.81 -28.62
N MET A 485 -5.86 8.35 -28.45
CA MET A 485 -6.30 7.67 -27.24
C MET A 485 -6.33 6.16 -27.52
N LYS A 486 -5.71 5.34 -26.67
CA LYS A 486 -5.76 3.87 -26.77
C LYS A 486 -7.14 3.35 -26.33
N SER A 487 -7.72 3.99 -25.33
CA SER A 487 -9.10 3.80 -24.86
C SER A 487 -9.65 5.13 -24.35
N PRO A 488 -10.95 5.24 -23.99
CA PRO A 488 -11.51 6.48 -23.44
C PRO A 488 -10.79 7.01 -22.20
N TRP A 489 -10.01 6.17 -21.51
CA TRP A 489 -9.35 6.46 -20.24
C TRP A 489 -7.82 6.28 -20.30
N GLU A 490 -7.27 6.00 -21.48
CA GLU A 490 -5.86 5.67 -21.66
C GLU A 490 -5.31 6.39 -22.89
N ILE A 491 -4.28 7.20 -22.70
CA ILE A 491 -3.54 7.88 -23.76
C ILE A 491 -2.68 6.83 -24.47
N LEU A 492 -2.66 6.84 -25.80
CA LEU A 492 -1.73 6.01 -26.54
C LEU A 492 -0.34 6.65 -26.46
N GLN A 493 0.61 5.96 -25.82
CA GLN A 493 1.98 6.41 -25.66
C GLN A 493 2.96 5.36 -26.17
N THR A 494 4.11 5.81 -26.63
CA THR A 494 5.23 4.93 -26.98
C THR A 494 6.53 5.46 -26.36
N PRO A 495 7.53 4.60 -26.17
CA PRO A 495 8.80 5.03 -25.58
C PRO A 495 9.50 6.07 -26.44
N VAL A 496 10.12 7.06 -25.81
CA VAL A 496 10.93 8.08 -26.51
C VAL A 496 12.15 7.45 -27.19
N GLY A 497 12.65 6.33 -26.69
CA GLY A 497 13.93 5.73 -27.11
C GLY A 497 15.10 6.19 -26.24
N SER A 498 16.33 5.90 -26.68
CA SER A 498 17.54 6.16 -25.89
C SER A 498 17.77 7.65 -25.55
N GLY A 499 17.22 8.59 -26.32
CA GLY A 499 17.22 10.02 -25.99
C GLY A 499 16.43 10.37 -24.72
N GLY A 500 15.47 9.52 -24.33
CA GLY A 500 14.66 9.70 -23.12
C GLY A 500 15.47 9.64 -21.82
N VAL A 501 16.65 9.01 -21.83
CA VAL A 501 17.53 8.89 -20.65
C VAL A 501 17.87 10.27 -20.06
N ILE A 502 18.16 11.26 -20.89
CA ILE A 502 18.48 12.62 -20.43
C ILE A 502 17.27 13.29 -19.77
N SER A 503 16.06 13.03 -20.26
CA SER A 503 14.81 13.52 -19.64
C SER A 503 14.60 12.88 -18.26
N LEU A 504 14.76 11.56 -18.16
CA LEU A 504 14.60 10.81 -16.90
C LEU A 504 15.60 11.25 -15.82
N LEU A 505 16.86 11.48 -16.19
CA LEU A 505 17.87 11.96 -15.24
C LEU A 505 17.53 13.34 -14.67
N SER A 506 16.78 14.15 -15.41
CA SER A 506 16.31 15.45 -14.94
C SER A 506 15.10 15.35 -13.99
N SER A 507 14.24 14.34 -14.13
CA SER A 507 12.97 14.27 -13.39
C SER A 507 13.10 13.61 -12.01
N HIS A 508 14.08 12.71 -11.83
CA HIS A 508 14.22 11.89 -10.62
C HIS A 508 15.24 12.40 -9.58
N ASN A 509 15.82 13.61 -9.75
CA ASN A 509 16.91 14.15 -8.91
C ASN A 509 18.13 13.20 -8.76
N ILE A 510 18.26 12.22 -9.66
CA ILE A 510 19.31 11.18 -9.59
C ILE A 510 20.69 11.83 -9.68
N LEU A 511 20.86 12.82 -10.55
CA LEU A 511 22.13 13.52 -10.70
C LEU A 511 22.61 14.21 -9.42
N GLU A 512 21.69 14.74 -8.60
CA GLU A 512 22.06 15.34 -7.31
C GLU A 512 22.54 14.27 -6.32
N SER A 513 21.86 13.12 -6.29
CA SER A 513 22.25 11.97 -5.49
C SER A 513 23.61 11.42 -5.92
N LEU A 514 23.83 11.22 -7.23
CA LEU A 514 25.12 10.76 -7.76
C LEU A 514 26.25 11.74 -7.45
N ALA A 515 26.00 13.05 -7.61
CA ALA A 515 26.98 14.07 -7.25
C ALA A 515 27.31 14.06 -5.75
N ALA A 516 26.30 13.85 -4.88
CA ALA A 516 26.51 13.70 -3.43
C ALA A 516 27.33 12.44 -3.06
N MET A 517 27.26 11.39 -3.88
CA MET A 517 28.09 10.19 -3.75
C MET A 517 29.53 10.38 -4.28
N GLY A 518 29.86 11.54 -4.86
CA GLY A 518 31.18 11.81 -5.42
C GLY A 518 31.41 11.22 -6.82
N ILE A 519 30.34 10.87 -7.53
CA ILE A 519 30.42 10.39 -8.91
C ILE A 519 30.89 11.52 -9.84
N GLU A 520 31.87 11.23 -10.68
CA GLU A 520 32.42 12.16 -11.68
C GLU A 520 32.03 11.77 -13.11
N TYR A 521 31.82 10.47 -13.36
CA TYR A 521 31.55 9.90 -14.68
C TYR A 521 30.29 9.02 -14.67
N ILE A 522 29.53 9.08 -15.77
CA ILE A 522 28.35 8.25 -16.01
C ILE A 522 28.57 7.47 -17.31
N GLU A 523 28.58 6.15 -17.22
CA GLU A 523 28.57 5.25 -18.38
C GLU A 523 27.11 4.95 -18.74
N ILE A 524 26.70 5.18 -19.99
CA ILE A 524 25.35 4.90 -20.48
C ILE A 524 25.44 3.91 -21.64
N SER A 525 24.73 2.79 -21.53
CA SER A 525 24.77 1.75 -22.54
C SER A 525 23.48 0.98 -22.70
N SER A 526 23.25 0.43 -23.89
CA SER A 526 22.23 -0.59 -24.08
C SER A 526 22.68 -1.94 -23.50
N VAL A 527 21.72 -2.81 -23.20
CA VAL A 527 21.99 -4.19 -22.74
C VAL A 527 22.47 -5.08 -23.88
N ASP A 528 21.91 -4.91 -25.08
CA ASP A 528 22.15 -5.77 -26.25
C ASP A 528 23.45 -5.44 -27.01
N GLN A 529 24.52 -5.06 -26.30
CA GLN A 529 25.80 -4.76 -26.95
C GLN A 529 26.32 -6.00 -27.69
N ARG A 530 26.32 -5.96 -29.02
CA ARG A 530 26.81 -7.07 -29.85
C ARG A 530 28.32 -7.26 -29.75
N HIS A 531 29.02 -6.28 -29.21
CA HIS A 531 30.47 -6.22 -29.15
C HIS A 531 30.94 -5.83 -27.75
N ALA A 532 31.32 -6.86 -26.98
CA ALA A 532 31.97 -6.72 -25.68
C ALA A 532 33.24 -5.83 -25.77
N GLY A 533 33.61 -5.22 -24.65
CA GLY A 533 34.80 -4.37 -24.52
C GLY A 533 34.55 -2.90 -24.86
N GLY A 534 34.22 -2.09 -23.86
CA GLY A 534 34.20 -0.62 -23.91
C GLY A 534 35.04 0.01 -22.79
N GLU A 535 35.77 -0.83 -22.07
CA GLU A 535 36.41 -0.52 -20.80
C GLU A 535 37.37 0.67 -20.92
N SER A 536 38.13 0.71 -22.00
CA SER A 536 39.11 1.74 -22.26
C SER A 536 38.50 3.13 -22.52
N LEU A 537 37.20 3.24 -22.86
CA LEU A 537 36.61 4.54 -23.22
C LEU A 537 36.59 5.49 -22.02
N LEU A 538 36.26 5.00 -20.82
CA LEU A 538 36.31 5.82 -19.62
C LEU A 538 37.71 6.39 -19.37
N GLY A 539 38.74 5.53 -19.46
CA GLY A 539 40.13 5.95 -19.30
C GLY A 539 40.57 6.93 -20.40
N LEU A 540 40.05 6.78 -21.63
CA LEU A 540 40.32 7.68 -22.75
C LEU A 540 39.68 9.05 -22.52
N VAL A 541 38.42 9.11 -22.09
CA VAL A 541 37.71 10.36 -21.75
C VAL A 541 38.47 11.13 -20.68
N ASP A 542 38.86 10.45 -19.60
CA ASP A 542 39.65 11.06 -18.53
C ASP A 542 41.01 11.57 -19.02
N SER A 543 41.75 10.75 -19.76
CA SER A 543 43.08 11.09 -20.27
C SER A 543 43.09 12.26 -21.26
N SER A 544 42.00 12.43 -22.02
CA SER A 544 41.85 13.46 -23.04
C SER A 544 41.09 14.69 -22.55
N GLU A 545 40.74 14.72 -21.26
CA GLU A 545 39.92 15.77 -20.64
C GLU A 545 38.64 16.08 -21.45
N ALA A 546 38.07 15.04 -22.05
CA ALA A 546 36.81 15.12 -22.79
C ALA A 546 35.63 15.16 -21.80
N ASP A 547 34.55 15.80 -22.22
CA ASP A 547 33.27 15.77 -21.50
C ASP A 547 32.41 14.57 -21.93
N VAL A 548 32.63 14.07 -23.15
CA VAL A 548 31.91 12.94 -23.74
C VAL A 548 32.87 11.98 -24.46
N GLY A 549 32.68 10.69 -24.21
CA GLY A 549 33.27 9.60 -24.98
C GLY A 549 32.18 8.84 -25.74
N ILE A 550 32.46 8.49 -26.99
CA ILE A 550 31.57 7.70 -27.84
C ILE A 550 32.31 6.48 -28.34
N LYS A 551 31.71 5.30 -28.18
CA LYS A 551 32.16 4.07 -28.83
C LYS A 551 31.44 3.92 -30.17
N SER A 552 32.19 3.67 -31.24
CA SER A 552 31.65 3.37 -32.58
C SER A 552 32.28 2.11 -33.16
N PHE A 553 31.61 1.47 -34.12
CA PHE A 553 32.09 0.28 -34.83
C PHE A 553 31.93 0.43 -36.34
N ASN A 554 32.78 -0.25 -37.12
CA ASN A 554 32.58 -0.36 -38.56
C ASN A 554 31.32 -1.18 -38.88
N GLY A 555 30.43 -0.61 -39.72
CA GLY A 555 29.20 -1.29 -40.16
C GLY A 555 27.97 -1.12 -39.24
N MET A 556 27.95 -0.11 -38.35
CA MET A 556 26.69 0.25 -37.70
C MET A 556 25.69 0.81 -38.73
N ASP A 557 24.72 -0.01 -39.12
CA ASP A 557 23.65 0.33 -40.08
C ASP A 557 22.59 1.31 -39.54
N GLY A 558 22.99 2.30 -38.74
CA GLY A 558 22.10 3.37 -38.27
C GLY A 558 20.96 2.92 -37.33
N VAL A 559 21.07 1.73 -36.75
CA VAL A 559 20.14 1.23 -35.72
C VAL A 559 20.65 1.68 -34.34
N ASP A 560 19.91 2.59 -33.70
CA ASP A 560 20.25 3.26 -32.43
C ASP A 560 20.33 2.33 -31.19
N ASN A 561 20.16 1.01 -31.36
CA ASN A 561 19.96 0.07 -30.26
C ASN A 561 21.28 -0.43 -29.62
N ASP A 562 22.43 -0.20 -30.25
CA ASP A 562 23.74 -0.61 -29.74
C ASP A 562 24.59 0.65 -29.48
N PHE A 563 24.64 1.09 -28.23
CA PHE A 563 25.36 2.30 -27.86
C PHE A 563 26.14 2.13 -26.57
N TYR A 564 27.26 2.84 -26.48
CA TYR A 564 28.08 2.98 -25.28
C TYR A 564 28.68 4.38 -25.26
N LEU A 565 28.25 5.19 -24.31
CA LEU A 565 28.72 6.56 -24.12
C LEU A 565 29.22 6.72 -22.69
N VAL A 566 30.24 7.56 -22.54
CA VAL A 566 30.74 7.97 -21.23
C VAL A 566 30.62 9.48 -21.15
N PHE A 567 30.01 9.97 -20.07
CA PHE A 567 29.83 11.40 -19.84
C PHE A 567 30.47 11.83 -18.53
N ARG A 568 31.03 13.04 -18.49
CA ARG A 568 31.26 13.73 -17.21
C ARG A 568 29.94 14.18 -16.62
N ILE A 569 29.73 13.97 -15.32
CA ILE A 569 28.47 14.29 -14.64
C ILE A 569 28.06 15.77 -14.77
N ASN A 570 29.04 16.68 -14.75
CA ASN A 570 28.81 18.11 -14.93
C ASN A 570 28.24 18.43 -16.32
N PHE A 571 28.68 17.69 -17.33
CA PHE A 571 28.18 17.85 -18.68
C PHE A 571 26.77 17.29 -18.82
N VAL A 572 26.47 16.11 -18.24
CA VAL A 572 25.09 15.59 -18.18
C VAL A 572 24.16 16.58 -17.48
N THR A 573 24.62 17.19 -16.38
CA THR A 573 23.88 18.25 -15.65
C THR A 573 23.63 19.50 -16.50
N GLN A 574 24.50 19.79 -17.47
CA GLN A 574 24.28 20.85 -18.45
C GLN A 574 23.27 20.41 -19.54
N LEU A 575 23.32 19.15 -19.97
CA LEU A 575 22.40 18.58 -20.95
C LEU A 575 20.96 18.53 -20.42
N THR A 576 20.75 18.18 -19.15
CA THR A 576 19.41 18.16 -18.54
C THR A 576 18.75 19.55 -18.52
N LYS A 577 19.55 20.63 -18.45
CA LYS A 577 19.05 22.01 -18.58
C LYS A 577 18.70 22.39 -20.03
N GLN A 578 19.11 21.58 -20.99
CA GLN A 578 18.94 21.79 -22.44
C GLN A 578 18.05 20.71 -23.08
N VAL A 579 17.21 20.03 -22.29
CA VAL A 579 16.23 19.03 -22.80
C VAL A 579 15.33 19.61 -23.90
N ASN A 580 15.17 20.94 -23.96
CA ASN A 580 14.45 21.63 -25.03
C ASN A 580 15.12 21.60 -26.41
N LYS A 581 16.37 21.15 -26.48
CA LYS A 581 17.14 21.01 -27.72
C LYS A 581 17.19 19.57 -28.22
N LEU A 582 16.60 18.62 -27.51
CA LEU A 582 16.52 17.24 -28.00
C LEU A 582 15.75 17.25 -29.32
N THR A 583 16.35 16.65 -30.35
CA THR A 583 15.69 16.47 -31.64
C THR A 583 14.94 15.14 -31.66
N PHE A 584 13.79 15.16 -32.33
CA PHE A 584 12.91 14.02 -32.48
C PHE A 584 12.80 13.63 -33.95
N HIS A 585 12.60 12.35 -34.22
CA HIS A 585 12.17 11.87 -35.52
C HIS A 585 10.80 11.23 -35.42
N ALA A 586 9.98 11.47 -36.44
CA ALA A 586 8.63 10.95 -36.52
C ALA A 586 8.62 9.65 -37.33
N GLU A 587 8.30 8.53 -36.67
CA GLU A 587 8.12 7.25 -37.33
C GLU A 587 6.66 7.06 -37.69
N LEU A 588 6.39 6.91 -38.99
CA LEU A 588 5.04 6.69 -39.49
C LEU A 588 4.58 5.27 -39.14
N ARG A 589 3.52 5.15 -38.33
CA ARG A 589 3.01 3.89 -37.76
C ARG A 589 1.50 3.75 -37.94
N LEU A 590 1.02 2.49 -37.97
CA LEU A 590 -0.39 2.15 -38.03
C LEU A 590 -0.87 1.79 -36.62
N ASN A 591 -1.65 2.67 -36.02
CA ASN A 591 -2.14 2.52 -34.65
C ASN A 591 -3.66 2.58 -34.57
N ARG A 592 -4.25 1.55 -33.94
CA ARG A 592 -5.65 1.57 -33.52
C ARG A 592 -5.81 2.57 -32.38
N HIS A 593 -6.92 3.29 -32.38
CA HIS A 593 -7.20 4.30 -31.36
C HIS A 593 -8.71 4.49 -31.23
N VAL A 594 -9.12 5.23 -30.20
CA VAL A 594 -10.50 5.68 -30.03
C VAL A 594 -10.60 7.18 -30.24
N GLU A 595 -11.71 7.63 -30.80
CA GLU A 595 -12.04 9.04 -30.93
C GLU A 595 -13.47 9.31 -30.45
N MET A 596 -13.70 10.50 -29.89
CA MET A 596 -15.04 10.96 -29.53
C MET A 596 -15.70 11.58 -30.77
N VAL A 597 -16.69 10.91 -31.35
CA VAL A 597 -17.47 11.37 -32.50
C VAL A 597 -18.93 11.46 -32.08
N ASP A 598 -19.56 12.62 -32.28
CA ASP A 598 -20.97 12.86 -31.92
C ASP A 598 -21.35 12.50 -30.47
N LYS A 599 -20.38 12.66 -29.53
CA LYS A 599 -20.49 12.31 -28.10
C LYS A 599 -20.48 10.81 -27.80
N GLU A 600 -20.11 9.98 -28.75
CA GLU A 600 -19.88 8.56 -28.57
C GLU A 600 -18.42 8.22 -28.85
N TRP A 601 -17.87 7.27 -28.09
CA TRP A 601 -16.52 6.76 -28.34
C TRP A 601 -16.58 5.73 -29.47
N VAL A 602 -15.76 5.95 -30.50
CA VAL A 602 -15.70 5.10 -31.68
C VAL A 602 -14.30 4.52 -31.81
N ASP A 603 -14.22 3.19 -31.97
CA ASP A 603 -12.98 2.50 -32.29
C ASP A 603 -12.58 2.74 -33.76
N ILE A 604 -11.40 3.30 -33.96
CA ILE A 604 -10.84 3.59 -35.28
C ILE A 604 -9.76 2.55 -35.60
N THR A 605 -10.04 1.73 -36.61
CA THR A 605 -9.07 0.78 -37.19
C THR A 605 -8.62 1.28 -38.56
N PRO A 606 -7.45 1.93 -38.65
CA PRO A 606 -6.97 2.51 -39.90
C PRO A 606 -6.51 1.43 -40.89
N SER A 607 -6.73 1.66 -42.19
CA SER A 607 -6.26 0.78 -43.28
C SER A 607 -4.86 1.11 -43.80
N SER A 608 -4.29 2.22 -43.35
CA SER A 608 -2.95 2.71 -43.69
C SER A 608 -2.35 3.44 -42.49
N HIS A 609 -1.06 3.78 -42.56
CA HIS A 609 -0.40 4.50 -41.48
C HIS A 609 -1.10 5.83 -41.18
N ASN A 610 -1.51 6.02 -39.93
CA ASN A 610 -2.35 7.13 -39.47
C ASN A 610 -1.72 7.93 -38.33
N SER A 611 -0.51 7.56 -37.89
CA SER A 611 0.09 8.11 -36.68
C SER A 611 1.60 8.29 -36.80
N TYR A 612 2.13 9.22 -36.02
CA TYR A 612 3.56 9.38 -35.77
C TYR A 612 3.88 8.91 -34.35
N GLU A 613 4.79 7.95 -34.26
CA GLU A 613 5.53 7.67 -33.03
C GLU A 613 6.76 8.58 -33.00
N LEU A 614 6.89 9.37 -31.93
CA LEU A 614 7.95 10.37 -31.80
C LEU A 614 9.10 9.74 -31.01
N ARG A 615 10.25 9.60 -31.67
CA ARG A 615 11.43 8.93 -31.11
C ARG A 615 12.61 9.90 -31.07
N SER A 616 13.54 9.67 -30.16
CA SER A 616 14.78 10.44 -30.02
C SER A 616 15.93 9.50 -29.67
N SER A 617 17.09 9.75 -30.29
CA SER A 617 18.33 9.02 -30.02
C SER A 617 19.16 9.73 -28.95
N ILE A 618 19.91 8.98 -28.15
CA ILE A 618 20.86 9.56 -27.19
C ILE A 618 21.88 10.48 -27.86
N TYR A 619 22.23 10.26 -29.12
CA TYR A 619 23.19 11.11 -29.84
C TYR A 619 22.65 12.51 -30.15
N THR A 620 21.32 12.70 -30.17
CA THR A 620 20.70 14.01 -30.39
C THR A 620 21.04 15.02 -29.30
N CYS A 621 21.31 14.57 -28.07
CA CYS A 621 21.73 15.46 -27.00
C CYS A 621 23.12 16.09 -27.25
N LEU A 622 23.88 15.53 -28.19
CA LEU A 622 25.20 16.04 -28.59
C LEU A 622 25.11 17.14 -29.66
N GLU A 623 23.91 17.45 -30.14
CA GLU A 623 23.70 18.51 -31.12
C GLU A 623 24.14 19.88 -30.55
N GLY A 624 25.08 20.52 -31.23
CA GLY A 624 25.67 21.79 -30.78
C GLY A 624 26.76 21.65 -29.72
N CYS A 625 27.16 20.43 -29.36
CA CYS A 625 28.32 20.19 -28.49
C CYS A 625 29.62 20.51 -29.22
N SER A 626 30.57 21.06 -28.46
CA SER A 626 31.87 21.42 -29.01
C SER A 626 32.70 20.17 -29.24
N PHE A 627 33.12 19.91 -30.48
CA PHE A 627 33.80 18.66 -30.83
C PHE A 627 35.17 18.48 -30.16
N ASP A 628 35.82 19.56 -29.72
CA ASP A 628 37.03 19.52 -28.88
C ASP A 628 36.79 18.94 -27.48
N LYS A 629 35.53 18.78 -27.07
CA LYS A 629 35.13 18.13 -25.81
C LYS A 629 34.64 16.70 -26.00
N VAL A 630 34.70 16.17 -27.22
CA VAL A 630 34.27 14.81 -27.55
C VAL A 630 35.49 13.98 -27.95
N CYS A 631 35.59 12.75 -27.44
CA CYS A 631 36.50 11.74 -27.96
C CYS A 631 35.71 10.55 -28.53
N VAL A 632 36.17 10.05 -29.68
CA VAL A 632 35.56 8.89 -30.34
C VAL A 632 36.55 7.73 -30.28
N MET A 633 36.06 6.58 -29.83
CA MET A 633 36.76 5.31 -29.89
C MET A 633 36.11 4.45 -30.97
N GLU A 634 36.83 4.23 -32.06
CA GLU A 634 36.39 3.38 -33.16
C GLU A 634 36.98 1.99 -32.97
N VAL A 635 36.12 0.99 -32.81
CA VAL A 635 36.54 -0.41 -32.80
C VAL A 635 36.60 -0.91 -34.23
N VAL A 636 37.81 -1.33 -34.65
CA VAL A 636 38.11 -1.85 -35.98
C VAL A 636 38.39 -3.35 -35.91
N ASP A 637 38.05 -4.08 -36.98
CA ASP A 637 38.28 -5.53 -37.06
C ASP A 637 39.77 -5.92 -37.10
#